data_AF-A0A8H8M7G6-F1
#
_entry.id   AF-A0A8H8M7G6-F1
#
_cell.length_a   1.000
_cell.length_b   1.000
_cell.length_c   1.000
_cell.angle_alpha   90.00
_cell.angle_beta   90.00
_cell.angle_gamma   90.00
#
_symmetry.space_group_name_H-M   'P 1'
#
loop_
_entity.id
_entity.type
_entity.pdbx_description
1 polymer ?
#
loop_
_entity_poly.entity_id
_entity_poly.type
_entity_poly.pdbx_seq_one_letter_code
_entity_poly.pdbx_strand_id
1 'polypeptide(L)'
;MPLLAFAQCLLPFFEQASLDTESAFLLQPWTSPVWRENLGLVPLPPKGDGVDEASYQKQVRDLLCRGFVLREDVYKTIMKKHSKDVTPIAAQTADLFMAHALSLVKNALAAKGTAKDAWKPALLSPMFDSYKKFIIGLIKRSNGAWNIVVEAMEFSRVLPAHVWMDARSESREGQASAGSAGQDVAVPPPGRYIEGMTVKSEVARNVFGPQAITPASGNMRPAYDVPVACLLGRVYEAKRGSLRTLISKSKAAMEEFDQAFACASQTADPSHVKKATQKLDEWRAIATSTLETKDEPFQNRIKDFDNLWKNLGFVDSPTDDESEEPKVKRKKAAACSASILPTGEQMYEARQHYLETMAQYDRDEHTLENILRDPEADPDSPELRISLCEDKEEMGVERFKSWETSQAWSYLGLPNSSSFPFAREEIPNSDPTKAPQRLTPMWHQIIGTIVMLLRVFVRSELEKPMPSMLCDEVGLGKTLQIIMTICMLVHLRERQQSPEGRWIPPFIEETGATYFAGLERIPNLPFLVMVPHALSQQWIDQIRKFTEPGAFSVLLFSTSQGDLERYLQAPEGEYRQAIGPNGCNAYRTIIVAELSAIQKEAKRYFKAPSTSQSRAQKLIVAEGSPSMIEHKRDASRSIFGLKFITAFVDEIHDLRNMNLMSMGVLVTMDNALMRVGVTATPIYTRPADVAAQARILRHPLMIGENGVAAFEKMQQSSAARARECEKLAPDELLRRMRQEGMTVEAEGMQSKSEAMRKYQVLAL
;
A
#
# COMPACT_ATOMS: atom_id res chain seq x y z
N MET A 1 34.77 -6.83 -2.23
CA MET A 1 35.41 -5.81 -1.35
C MET A 1 35.52 -6.39 0.08
N PRO A 2 36.55 -6.08 0.91
CA PRO A 2 36.72 -6.66 2.27
C PRO A 2 36.01 -5.83 3.36
N LEU A 3 35.36 -6.43 4.38
CA LEU A 3 34.61 -5.70 5.44
C LEU A 3 35.37 -4.49 6.03
N LEU A 4 36.70 -4.56 5.98
CA LEU A 4 37.64 -3.49 6.24
C LEU A 4 37.30 -2.15 5.56
N ALA A 5 37.08 -2.15 4.24
CA ALA A 5 36.79 -0.94 3.47
C ALA A 5 35.48 -0.26 3.91
N PHE A 6 34.56 -1.04 4.49
CA PHE A 6 33.29 -0.52 4.96
C PHE A 6 33.41 0.29 6.25
N ALA A 7 34.17 -0.23 7.23
CA ALA A 7 34.43 0.54 8.44
C ALA A 7 35.33 1.75 8.19
N GLN A 8 36.21 1.66 7.18
CA GLN A 8 37.07 2.76 6.76
C GLN A 8 36.32 3.85 6.01
N CYS A 9 35.14 3.58 5.45
CA CYS A 9 34.48 4.52 4.54
C CYS A 9 34.06 5.84 5.21
N LEU A 10 33.99 5.88 6.55
CA LEU A 10 33.70 7.09 7.33
C LEU A 10 34.95 7.85 7.78
N LEU A 11 36.16 7.27 7.65
CA LEU A 11 37.40 7.90 8.08
C LEU A 11 37.90 9.03 7.16
N PRO A 12 37.60 9.05 5.84
CA PRO A 12 37.91 10.21 4.99
C PRO A 12 37.32 11.53 5.47
N PHE A 13 36.27 11.52 6.31
CA PHE A 13 35.74 12.74 6.89
C PHE A 13 36.72 13.46 7.84
N PHE A 14 37.78 12.79 8.30
CA PHE A 14 38.88 13.43 9.01
C PHE A 14 39.64 14.47 8.16
N GLU A 15 39.49 14.46 6.83
CA GLU A 15 40.01 15.53 5.96
C GLU A 15 39.42 16.91 6.27
N GLN A 16 38.27 16.95 6.95
CA GLN A 16 37.61 18.19 7.39
C GLN A 16 38.17 18.71 8.72
N ALA A 17 39.05 17.95 9.40
CA ALA A 17 39.60 18.33 10.68
C ALA A 17 40.57 19.51 10.55
N SER A 18 40.54 20.38 11.55
CA SER A 18 41.47 21.47 11.79
C SER A 18 42.22 21.26 13.12
N LEU A 19 43.23 22.09 13.40
CA LEU A 19 43.91 22.08 14.71
C LEU A 19 42.94 22.37 15.87
N ASP A 20 41.88 23.13 15.60
CA ASP A 20 40.86 23.51 16.58
C ASP A 20 39.74 22.47 16.71
N THR A 21 39.77 21.38 15.95
CA THR A 21 38.77 20.31 16.06
C THR A 21 38.93 19.60 17.41
N GLU A 22 37.92 19.71 18.26
CA GLU A 22 37.92 19.13 19.62
C GLU A 22 37.56 17.65 19.64
N SER A 23 36.61 17.24 18.79
CA SER A 23 36.07 15.89 18.74
C SER A 23 35.82 15.45 17.30
N ALA A 24 36.00 14.16 17.02
CA ALA A 24 35.76 13.58 15.71
C ALA A 24 34.28 13.65 15.31
N PHE A 25 33.39 13.71 16.31
CA PHE A 25 31.94 13.77 16.13
C PHE A 25 31.43 15.18 15.81
N LEU A 26 32.30 16.20 15.84
CA LEU A 26 32.01 17.53 15.31
C LEU A 26 32.19 17.61 13.78
N LEU A 27 32.73 16.57 13.15
CA LEU A 27 32.89 16.48 11.71
C LEU A 27 31.64 15.88 11.06
N GLN A 28 31.39 16.17 9.78
CA GLN A 28 30.39 15.41 9.02
C GLN A 28 30.82 13.94 8.95
N PRO A 29 29.89 12.97 8.81
CA PRO A 29 28.44 13.13 8.83
C PRO A 29 27.86 13.09 10.26
N TRP A 30 28.69 13.08 11.31
CA TRP A 30 28.26 12.87 12.70
C TRP A 30 27.37 13.99 13.27
N THR A 31 27.46 15.18 12.67
CA THR A 31 26.62 16.34 12.93
C THR A 31 25.30 16.34 12.16
N SER A 32 25.10 15.40 11.23
CA SER A 32 23.86 15.25 10.46
C SER A 32 22.73 14.66 11.30
N PRO A 33 21.57 15.33 11.44
CA PRO A 33 20.40 14.74 12.09
C PRO A 33 19.96 13.44 11.41
N VAL A 34 19.94 13.42 10.08
CA VAL A 34 19.54 12.26 9.26
C VAL A 34 20.48 11.08 9.47
N TRP A 35 21.80 11.32 9.44
CA TRP A 35 22.77 10.24 9.68
C TRP A 35 22.66 9.68 11.11
N ARG A 36 22.50 10.56 12.10
CA ARG A 36 22.34 10.18 13.50
C ARG A 36 21.11 9.31 13.68
N GLU A 37 19.98 9.72 13.12
CA GLU A 37 18.76 8.92 13.11
C GLU A 37 18.98 7.57 12.42
N ASN A 38 19.59 7.56 11.23
CA ASN A 38 19.87 6.35 10.46
C ASN A 38 20.81 5.37 11.17
N LEU A 39 21.72 5.86 12.03
CA LEU A 39 22.55 5.03 12.90
C LEU A 39 21.91 4.71 14.27
N GLY A 40 20.80 5.34 14.63
CA GLY A 40 20.19 5.20 15.96
C GLY A 40 20.91 5.97 17.07
N LEU A 41 21.68 7.00 16.72
CA LEU A 41 22.29 7.90 17.69
C LEU A 41 21.22 8.80 18.30
N VAL A 42 21.45 9.28 19.53
CA VAL A 42 20.58 10.27 20.16
C VAL A 42 20.48 11.50 19.25
N PRO A 43 19.25 11.96 18.91
CA PRO A 43 19.07 13.10 18.02
C PRO A 43 19.68 14.36 18.61
N LEU A 44 20.11 15.28 17.74
CA LEU A 44 20.47 16.61 18.21
C LEU A 44 19.21 17.31 18.72
N PRO A 45 19.28 18.08 19.82
CA PRO A 45 18.14 18.85 20.28
C PRO A 45 17.66 19.75 19.13
N PRO A 46 16.34 19.87 18.90
CA PRO A 46 15.82 20.84 17.95
C PRO A 46 16.18 22.24 18.45
N LYS A 47 16.46 23.16 17.53
CA LYS A 47 16.62 24.57 17.88
C LYS A 47 15.24 25.12 18.24
N GLY A 48 14.95 25.20 19.53
CA GLY A 48 13.68 25.74 20.02
C GLY A 48 13.57 27.25 19.79
N ASP A 49 12.35 27.73 19.57
CA ASP A 49 12.08 29.17 19.47
C ASP A 49 12.47 29.87 20.78
N GLY A 50 13.31 30.90 20.67
CA GLY A 50 13.78 31.68 21.83
C GLY A 50 14.93 31.07 22.63
N VAL A 51 15.49 29.91 22.22
CA VAL A 51 16.74 29.42 22.82
C VAL A 51 17.90 30.26 22.30
N ASP A 52 18.66 30.83 23.22
CA ASP A 52 19.89 31.56 22.90
C ASP A 52 20.85 30.68 22.07
N GLU A 53 21.36 31.22 20.96
CA GLU A 53 22.20 30.48 20.01
C GLU A 53 23.44 29.91 20.70
N ALA A 54 24.05 30.66 21.62
CA ALA A 54 25.24 30.17 22.33
C ALA A 54 24.90 29.00 23.27
N SER A 55 23.76 29.06 23.96
CA SER A 55 23.26 27.95 24.77
C SER A 55 22.94 26.70 23.93
N TYR A 56 22.28 26.88 22.78
CA TYR A 56 21.97 25.80 21.85
C TYR A 56 23.24 25.13 21.31
N GLN A 57 24.19 25.93 20.81
CA GLN A 57 25.47 25.46 20.30
C GLN A 57 26.26 24.72 21.38
N LYS A 58 26.22 25.20 22.63
CA LYS A 58 26.86 24.51 23.77
C LYS A 58 26.23 23.14 24.03
N GLN A 59 24.89 23.03 24.05
CA GLN A 59 24.21 21.75 24.29
C GLN A 59 24.47 20.74 23.17
N VAL A 60 24.42 21.19 21.91
CA VAL A 60 24.75 20.35 20.74
C VAL A 60 26.20 19.89 20.81
N ARG A 61 27.13 20.81 21.11
CA ARG A 61 28.56 20.50 21.27
C ARG A 61 28.80 19.49 22.38
N ASP A 62 28.19 19.67 23.56
CA ASP A 62 28.33 18.75 24.69
C ASP A 62 27.83 17.34 24.34
N LEU A 63 26.70 17.23 23.62
CA LEU A 63 26.19 15.94 23.16
C LEU A 63 27.13 15.28 22.14
N LEU A 64 27.65 16.04 21.18
CA LEU A 64 28.57 15.53 20.16
C LEU A 64 29.92 15.11 20.76
N CYS A 65 30.42 15.82 21.77
CA CYS A 65 31.64 15.45 22.47
C CYS A 65 31.51 14.14 23.27
N ARG A 66 30.30 13.66 23.54
CA ARG A 66 30.05 12.37 24.22
C ARG A 66 30.11 11.15 23.30
N GLY A 67 30.36 11.32 21.99
CA GLY A 67 30.63 10.23 21.06
C GLY A 67 29.41 9.38 20.68
N PHE A 68 29.56 8.04 20.72
CA PHE A 68 28.54 7.07 20.35
C PHE A 68 27.46 6.90 21.42
N VAL A 69 26.63 7.94 21.60
CA VAL A 69 25.43 7.87 22.44
C VAL A 69 24.27 7.28 21.64
N LEU A 70 23.94 6.01 21.89
CA LEU A 70 22.83 5.30 21.24
C LEU A 70 21.50 5.58 21.96
N ARG A 71 20.40 5.60 21.20
CA ARG A 71 19.05 5.54 21.80
C ARG A 71 18.76 4.15 22.35
N GLU A 72 17.88 4.06 23.35
CA GLU A 72 17.53 2.77 23.98
C GLU A 72 16.82 1.79 23.02
N ASP A 73 16.03 2.31 22.08
CA ASP A 73 15.30 1.50 21.08
C ASP A 73 16.23 0.76 20.12
N VAL A 74 17.45 1.27 19.90
CA VAL A 74 18.40 0.71 18.92
C VAL A 74 18.74 -0.73 19.21
N TYR A 75 18.93 -1.09 20.47
CA TYR A 75 19.31 -2.46 20.85
C TYR A 75 18.28 -3.50 20.44
N LYS A 76 17.00 -3.11 20.29
CA LYS A 76 15.91 -3.97 19.79
C LYS A 76 15.97 -4.18 18.27
N THR A 77 16.59 -3.24 17.54
CA THR A 77 16.69 -3.24 16.07
C THR A 77 17.99 -3.86 15.55
N ILE A 78 18.97 -4.12 16.43
CA ILE A 78 20.23 -4.79 16.05
C ILE A 78 19.95 -6.25 15.70
N MET A 79 20.45 -6.70 14.54
CA MET A 79 20.36 -8.10 14.15
C MET A 79 21.05 -8.99 15.20
N LYS A 80 20.45 -10.14 15.55
CA LYS A 80 20.98 -11.09 16.54
C LYS A 80 22.46 -11.46 16.33
N LYS A 81 22.93 -11.50 15.08
CA LYS A 81 24.35 -11.79 14.75
C LYS A 81 25.34 -10.67 15.14
N HIS A 82 24.85 -9.45 15.36
CA HIS A 82 25.63 -8.25 15.69
C HIS A 82 25.39 -7.76 17.13
N SER A 83 24.51 -8.41 17.91
CA SER A 83 24.19 -7.95 19.27
C SER A 83 25.40 -7.96 20.21
N LYS A 84 26.35 -8.87 20.01
CA LYS A 84 27.62 -8.91 20.76
C LYS A 84 28.59 -7.78 20.36
N ASP A 85 28.45 -7.29 19.13
CA ASP A 85 29.31 -6.24 18.57
C ASP A 85 28.80 -4.84 18.90
N VAL A 86 27.51 -4.70 19.27
CA VAL A 86 26.86 -3.42 19.60
C VAL A 86 26.47 -3.41 21.08
N THR A 87 27.46 -3.17 21.93
CA THR A 87 27.32 -3.06 23.39
C THR A 87 27.84 -1.72 23.88
N PRO A 88 27.49 -1.26 25.10
CA PRO A 88 28.05 -0.04 25.68
C PRO A 88 29.59 -0.04 25.71
N ILE A 89 30.21 -1.19 26.01
CA ILE A 89 31.67 -1.34 26.03
C ILE A 89 32.26 -1.21 24.62
N ALA A 90 31.60 -1.79 23.61
CA ALA A 90 32.02 -1.66 22.22
C ALA A 90 31.90 -0.21 21.72
N ALA A 91 30.84 0.50 22.12
CA ALA A 91 30.66 1.92 21.83
C ALA A 91 31.80 2.77 22.42
N GLN A 92 32.13 2.57 23.71
CA GLN A 92 33.24 3.27 24.36
C GLN A 92 34.58 2.97 23.69
N THR A 93 34.82 1.72 23.30
CA THR A 93 36.06 1.35 22.58
C THR A 93 36.11 2.01 21.19
N ALA A 94 34.97 2.09 20.50
CA ALA A 94 34.86 2.78 19.22
C ALA A 94 35.08 4.30 19.36
N ASP A 95 34.63 4.92 20.45
CA ASP A 95 34.90 6.33 20.77
C ASP A 95 36.39 6.60 20.98
N LEU A 96 37.07 5.75 21.76
CA LEU A 96 38.52 5.85 21.99
C LEU A 96 39.31 5.72 20.68
N PHE A 97 38.88 4.83 19.78
CA PHE A 97 39.45 4.73 18.44
C PHE A 97 39.30 6.03 17.65
N MET A 98 38.10 6.62 17.63
CA MET A 98 37.84 7.89 16.91
C MET A 98 38.68 9.05 17.46
N ALA A 99 38.82 9.14 18.78
CA ALA A 99 39.67 10.13 19.43
C ALA A 99 41.16 9.94 19.09
N HIS A 100 41.63 8.68 19.09
CA HIS A 100 43.01 8.36 18.70
C HIS A 100 43.29 8.73 17.23
N ALA A 101 42.38 8.39 16.32
CA ALA A 101 42.49 8.75 14.90
C ALA A 101 42.55 10.27 14.69
N LEU A 102 41.70 11.04 15.38
CA LEU A 102 41.74 12.50 15.33
C LEU A 102 43.07 13.06 15.85
N SER A 103 43.61 12.52 16.94
CA SER A 103 44.90 12.97 17.49
C SER A 103 46.04 12.83 16.47
N LEU A 104 46.10 11.71 15.74
CA LEU A 104 47.09 11.52 14.68
C LEU A 104 46.94 12.56 13.55
N VAL A 105 45.69 12.87 13.16
CA VAL A 105 45.40 13.89 12.16
C VAL A 105 45.85 15.26 12.63
N LYS A 106 45.55 15.64 13.88
CA LYS A 106 45.98 16.92 14.45
C LYS A 106 47.51 17.04 14.51
N ASN A 107 48.21 15.96 14.87
CA ASN A 107 49.68 15.94 14.88
C ASN A 107 50.26 16.14 13.47
N ALA A 108 49.67 15.51 12.45
CA ALA A 108 50.08 15.70 11.08
C ALA A 108 49.84 17.13 10.60
N LEU A 109 48.68 17.72 10.90
CA LEU A 109 48.37 19.12 10.57
C LEU A 109 49.32 20.10 11.26
N ALA A 110 49.68 19.86 12.53
CA ALA A 110 50.65 20.68 13.26
C ALA A 110 52.05 20.62 12.63
N ALA A 111 52.40 19.46 12.07
CA ALA A 111 53.63 19.26 11.28
C ALA A 111 53.52 19.77 9.82
N LYS A 112 52.47 20.52 9.47
CA LYS A 112 52.17 20.99 8.09
C LYS A 112 51.96 19.86 7.06
N GLY A 113 51.60 18.66 7.53
CA GLY A 113 51.19 17.53 6.70
C GLY A 113 49.71 17.61 6.28
N THR A 114 49.22 16.58 5.60
CA THR A 114 47.81 16.48 5.16
C THR A 114 47.02 15.51 6.03
N ALA A 115 45.74 15.81 6.26
CA ALA A 115 44.84 14.96 7.04
C ALA A 115 44.47 13.64 6.33
N LYS A 116 44.52 13.63 4.99
CA LYS A 116 44.07 12.55 4.11
C LYS A 116 44.56 11.15 4.51
N ASP A 117 45.82 11.05 4.91
CA ASP A 117 46.45 9.77 5.24
C ASP A 117 46.91 9.67 6.71
N ALA A 118 46.74 10.73 7.49
CA ALA A 118 47.26 10.80 8.86
C ALA A 118 46.54 9.88 9.84
N TRP A 119 45.30 9.49 9.56
CA TRP A 119 44.53 8.55 10.37
C TRP A 119 44.86 7.08 10.07
N LYS A 120 45.52 6.76 8.93
CA LYS A 120 45.82 5.38 8.53
C LYS A 120 46.61 4.57 9.58
N PRO A 121 47.57 5.13 10.33
CA PRO A 121 48.25 4.39 11.41
C PRO A 121 47.29 3.92 12.52
N ALA A 122 46.17 4.62 12.76
CA ALA A 122 45.17 4.17 13.72
C ALA A 122 44.55 2.81 13.35
N LEU A 123 44.56 2.44 12.07
CA LEU A 123 44.06 1.14 11.61
C LEU A 123 44.85 -0.05 12.17
N LEU A 124 46.08 0.18 12.64
CA LEU A 124 46.91 -0.83 13.30
C LEU A 124 46.58 -0.96 14.80
N SER A 125 45.74 -0.08 15.34
CA SER A 125 45.30 -0.14 16.73
C SER A 125 44.41 -1.37 16.97
N PRO A 126 44.59 -2.09 18.11
CA PRO A 126 43.66 -3.13 18.53
C PRO A 126 42.20 -2.65 18.63
N MET A 127 41.99 -1.35 18.90
CA MET A 127 40.67 -0.74 19.02
C MET A 127 39.91 -0.69 17.67
N PHE A 128 40.62 -0.75 16.55
CA PHE A 128 40.02 -0.67 15.23
C PHE A 128 39.11 -1.87 14.92
N ASP A 129 39.43 -3.07 15.41
CA ASP A 129 38.57 -4.24 15.19
C ASP A 129 37.21 -4.09 15.90
N SER A 130 37.21 -3.56 17.13
CA SER A 130 35.99 -3.23 17.87
C SER A 130 35.19 -2.13 17.17
N TYR A 131 35.83 -1.02 16.76
CA TYR A 131 35.18 0.03 15.98
C TYR A 131 34.53 -0.51 14.70
N LYS A 132 35.26 -1.32 13.93
CA LYS A 132 34.78 -1.92 12.68
C LYS A 132 33.53 -2.76 12.90
N LYS A 133 33.54 -3.66 13.88
CA LYS A 133 32.40 -4.53 14.20
C LYS A 133 31.20 -3.71 14.68
N PHE A 134 31.45 -2.72 15.54
CA PHE A 134 30.43 -1.81 16.07
C PHE A 134 29.71 -1.04 14.96
N ILE A 135 30.46 -0.37 14.06
CA ILE A 135 29.90 0.39 12.95
C ILE A 135 29.13 -0.50 11.96
N ILE A 136 29.65 -1.70 11.65
CA ILE A 136 28.94 -2.66 10.81
C ILE A 136 27.59 -3.03 11.44
N GLY A 137 27.56 -3.27 12.75
CA GLY A 137 26.35 -3.60 13.49
C GLY A 137 25.31 -2.48 13.42
N LEU A 138 25.72 -1.23 13.62
CA LEU A 138 24.83 -0.07 13.54
C LEU A 138 24.26 0.13 12.13
N ILE A 139 25.09 0.07 11.09
CA ILE A 139 24.62 0.26 9.70
C ILE A 139 23.62 -0.83 9.29
N LYS A 140 23.79 -2.07 9.77
CA LYS A 140 22.97 -3.24 9.41
C LYS A 140 21.75 -3.49 10.30
N ARG A 141 21.39 -2.57 11.19
CA ARG A 141 20.13 -2.68 11.95
C ARG A 141 18.91 -2.68 11.03
N SER A 142 17.76 -3.16 11.50
CA SER A 142 16.54 -3.36 10.68
C SER A 142 16.02 -2.09 10.01
N ASN A 143 16.29 -0.91 10.57
CA ASN A 143 15.91 0.39 9.97
C ASN A 143 17.17 1.26 9.76
N GLY A 144 18.31 0.62 9.50
CA GLY A 144 19.60 1.29 9.36
C GLY A 144 19.90 1.79 7.96
N ALA A 145 21.02 2.49 7.83
CA ALA A 145 21.54 2.94 6.54
C ALA A 145 21.66 1.83 5.48
N TRP A 146 21.85 0.56 5.88
CA TRP A 146 21.87 -0.55 4.93
C TRP A 146 20.56 -0.71 4.15
N ASN A 147 19.41 -0.63 4.83
CA ASN A 147 18.11 -0.83 4.18
C ASN A 147 17.72 0.39 3.35
N ILE A 148 18.05 1.59 3.81
CA ILE A 148 17.89 2.83 3.03
C ILE A 148 18.67 2.76 1.71
N VAL A 149 19.89 2.21 1.71
CA VAL A 149 20.65 1.98 0.48
C VAL A 149 19.97 0.95 -0.43
N VAL A 150 19.39 -0.11 0.13
CA VAL A 150 18.64 -1.11 -0.66
C VAL A 150 17.44 -0.47 -1.33
N GLU A 151 16.66 0.33 -0.61
CA GLU A 151 15.49 1.05 -1.13
C GLU A 151 15.86 2.04 -2.24
N ALA A 152 16.91 2.84 -2.04
CA ALA A 152 17.41 3.76 -3.06
C ALA A 152 17.89 3.02 -4.33
N MET A 153 18.52 1.84 -4.17
CA MET A 153 18.93 0.98 -5.28
C MET A 153 17.74 0.34 -5.99
N GLU A 154 16.68 -0.02 -5.26
CA GLU A 154 15.44 -0.58 -5.80
C GLU A 154 14.70 0.47 -6.63
N PHE A 155 14.52 1.67 -6.07
CA PHE A 155 13.94 2.82 -6.76
C PHE A 155 14.68 3.15 -8.06
N SER A 156 16.02 3.10 -8.03
CA SER A 156 16.87 3.36 -9.20
C SER A 156 17.00 2.14 -10.15
N ARG A 157 16.37 1.00 -9.83
CA ARG A 157 16.49 -0.28 -10.55
C ARG A 157 17.93 -0.79 -10.75
N VAL A 158 18.84 -0.51 -9.81
CA VAL A 158 20.26 -0.93 -9.88
C VAL A 158 20.61 -2.09 -8.95
N LEU A 159 19.61 -2.73 -8.32
CA LEU A 159 19.84 -3.98 -7.58
C LEU A 159 20.38 -5.08 -8.52
N PRO A 160 21.22 -6.01 -8.01
CA PRO A 160 21.78 -7.10 -8.83
C PRO A 160 20.73 -7.93 -9.58
N ALA A 161 19.51 -8.07 -9.02
CA ALA A 161 18.41 -8.81 -9.68
C ALA A 161 17.90 -8.09 -10.92
N HIS A 162 17.69 -6.77 -10.85
CA HIS A 162 17.28 -5.95 -11.99
C HIS A 162 18.36 -5.96 -13.09
N VAL A 163 19.61 -5.72 -12.70
CA VAL A 163 20.76 -5.70 -13.62
C VAL A 163 20.97 -7.07 -14.28
N TRP A 164 20.78 -8.16 -13.54
CA TRP A 164 20.87 -9.51 -14.10
C TRP A 164 19.72 -9.82 -15.06
N MET A 165 18.49 -9.42 -14.74
CA MET A 165 17.33 -9.55 -15.62
C MET A 165 17.54 -8.79 -16.94
N ASP A 166 18.08 -7.57 -16.89
CA ASP A 166 18.37 -6.76 -18.06
C ASP A 166 19.47 -7.43 -18.91
N ALA A 167 20.59 -7.83 -18.30
CA ALA A 167 21.67 -8.54 -18.99
C ALA A 167 21.21 -9.87 -19.62
N ARG A 168 20.28 -10.57 -18.98
CA ARG A 168 19.68 -11.79 -19.53
C ARG A 168 18.78 -11.49 -20.73
N SER A 169 18.01 -10.41 -20.67
CA SER A 169 17.15 -9.97 -21.78
C SER A 169 18.00 -9.57 -22.99
N GLU A 170 19.05 -8.78 -22.79
CA GLU A 170 20.03 -8.41 -23.82
C GLU A 170 20.70 -9.66 -24.44
N SER A 171 21.09 -10.63 -23.61
CA SER A 171 21.67 -11.89 -24.10
C SER A 171 20.69 -12.70 -24.96
N ARG A 172 19.40 -12.68 -24.65
CA ARG A 172 18.36 -13.38 -25.45
C ARG A 172 18.15 -12.72 -26.80
N GLU A 173 18.06 -11.39 -26.83
CA GLU A 173 17.93 -10.63 -28.07
C GLU A 173 19.12 -10.87 -29.00
N GLY A 174 20.34 -10.96 -28.45
CA GLY A 174 21.55 -11.28 -29.22
C GLY A 174 21.69 -12.74 -29.64
N GLN A 175 21.09 -13.69 -28.92
CA GLN A 175 21.21 -15.13 -29.19
C GLN A 175 20.08 -15.72 -30.05
N ALA A 176 18.99 -14.98 -30.29
CA ALA A 176 17.95 -15.39 -31.24
C ALA A 176 18.51 -15.70 -32.65
N SER A 177 19.70 -15.19 -32.99
CA SER A 177 20.45 -15.50 -34.22
C SER A 177 21.34 -16.74 -34.16
N ALA A 178 21.59 -17.35 -32.99
CA ALA A 178 22.62 -18.39 -32.79
C ALA A 178 22.15 -19.71 -32.14
N GLY A 179 20.88 -19.83 -31.74
CA GLY A 179 20.28 -21.12 -31.34
C GLY A 179 20.79 -21.77 -30.04
N SER A 180 21.63 -21.09 -29.25
CA SER A 180 22.12 -21.60 -27.95
C SER A 180 21.26 -21.12 -26.78
N ALA A 181 20.96 -22.01 -25.82
CA ALA A 181 20.11 -21.73 -24.66
C ALA A 181 20.69 -20.65 -23.71
N GLY A 182 20.06 -19.47 -23.67
CA GLY A 182 20.49 -18.29 -22.90
C GLY A 182 20.22 -18.32 -21.39
N GLN A 183 20.41 -19.45 -20.71
CA GLN A 183 20.14 -19.57 -19.26
C GLN A 183 21.35 -19.29 -18.35
N ASP A 184 22.57 -19.24 -18.89
CA ASP A 184 23.80 -19.07 -18.10
C ASP A 184 24.40 -17.66 -18.16
N VAL A 185 23.56 -16.65 -17.95
CA VAL A 185 24.05 -15.28 -17.81
C VAL A 185 24.59 -15.07 -16.39
N ALA A 186 25.88 -14.82 -16.26
CA ALA A 186 26.51 -14.53 -14.98
C ALA A 186 25.99 -13.21 -14.39
N VAL A 187 25.72 -13.18 -13.07
CA VAL A 187 25.28 -11.95 -12.39
C VAL A 187 26.34 -10.86 -12.52
N PRO A 188 26.03 -9.71 -13.15
CA PRO A 188 27.02 -8.67 -13.43
C PRO A 188 27.66 -8.10 -12.15
N PRO A 189 28.96 -7.74 -12.19
CA PRO A 189 29.59 -6.99 -11.10
C PRO A 189 28.99 -5.58 -10.97
N PRO A 190 29.17 -4.89 -9.82
CA PRO A 190 28.57 -3.58 -9.56
C PRO A 190 28.87 -2.53 -10.65
N GLY A 191 30.14 -2.38 -11.03
CA GLY A 191 30.62 -1.54 -12.13
C GLY A 191 29.82 -0.25 -12.39
N ARG A 192 29.51 -0.01 -13.66
CA ARG A 192 28.74 1.16 -14.13
C ARG A 192 27.35 1.30 -13.49
N TYR A 193 26.76 0.22 -12.98
CA TYR A 193 25.38 0.21 -12.49
C TYR A 193 25.22 1.01 -11.20
N ILE A 194 26.24 1.00 -10.33
CA ILE A 194 26.22 1.76 -9.07
C ILE A 194 26.99 3.08 -9.16
N GLU A 195 27.64 3.36 -10.29
CA GLU A 195 28.37 4.60 -10.53
C GLU A 195 27.46 5.75 -11.02
N GLY A 196 26.21 5.43 -11.38
CA GLY A 196 25.21 6.40 -11.80
C GLY A 196 24.99 7.51 -10.78
N MET A 197 24.99 8.76 -11.25
CA MET A 197 24.86 9.93 -10.39
C MET A 197 23.52 9.98 -9.65
N THR A 198 22.45 9.43 -10.25
CA THR A 198 21.12 9.35 -9.65
C THR A 198 21.12 8.52 -8.37
N VAL A 199 21.58 7.26 -8.44
CA VAL A 199 21.58 6.38 -7.24
C VAL A 199 22.56 6.88 -6.18
N LYS A 200 23.71 7.43 -6.58
CA LYS A 200 24.67 8.03 -5.63
C LYS A 200 24.05 9.21 -4.88
N SER A 201 23.35 10.10 -5.58
CA SER A 201 22.73 11.28 -4.96
C SER A 201 21.56 10.88 -4.07
N GLU A 202 20.77 9.88 -4.47
CA GLU A 202 19.68 9.35 -3.66
C GLU A 202 20.19 8.73 -2.35
N VAL A 203 21.22 7.88 -2.44
CA VAL A 203 21.87 7.31 -1.25
C VAL A 203 22.49 8.41 -0.39
N ALA A 204 23.18 9.38 -0.99
CA ALA A 204 23.80 10.48 -0.25
C ALA A 204 22.76 11.27 0.56
N ARG A 205 21.64 11.65 -0.07
CA ARG A 205 20.54 12.38 0.57
C ARG A 205 19.89 11.56 1.68
N ASN A 206 19.49 10.32 1.39
CA ASN A 206 18.67 9.54 2.31
C ASN A 206 19.49 9.00 3.49
N VAL A 207 20.79 8.71 3.27
CA VAL A 207 21.66 8.19 4.33
C VAL A 207 22.28 9.31 5.16
N PHE A 208 22.81 10.35 4.51
CA PHE A 208 23.61 11.38 5.19
C PHE A 208 22.91 12.73 5.35
N GLY A 209 21.74 12.92 4.74
CA GLY A 209 20.96 14.15 4.80
C GLY A 209 21.23 15.12 3.65
N PRO A 210 20.47 16.23 3.57
CA PRO A 210 20.52 17.18 2.45
C PRO A 210 21.90 17.84 2.27
N GLN A 211 22.68 18.00 3.33
CA GLN A 211 24.03 18.56 3.27
C GLN A 211 25.04 17.69 2.53
N ALA A 212 24.73 16.41 2.27
CA ALA A 212 25.56 15.55 1.43
C ALA A 212 25.45 15.90 -0.06
N ILE A 213 24.42 16.68 -0.41
CA ILE A 213 24.16 17.17 -1.75
C ILE A 213 24.54 18.64 -1.85
N THR A 214 24.89 19.07 -3.05
CA THR A 214 25.07 20.48 -3.39
C THR A 214 23.70 21.07 -3.68
N PRO A 215 23.25 22.06 -2.91
CA PRO A 215 22.00 22.80 -3.10
C PRO A 215 21.61 23.00 -4.58
N ALA A 216 22.49 23.69 -5.32
CA ALA A 216 22.22 24.22 -6.64
C ALA A 216 22.19 23.18 -7.76
N SER A 217 22.93 22.08 -7.61
CA SER A 217 23.12 21.11 -8.70
C SER A 217 22.49 19.75 -8.43
N GLY A 218 22.07 19.47 -7.20
CA GLY A 218 21.65 18.13 -6.81
C GLY A 218 22.81 17.12 -6.79
N ASN A 219 24.06 17.56 -7.04
CA ASN A 219 25.22 16.67 -7.08
C ASN A 219 25.73 16.38 -5.68
N MET A 220 26.04 15.12 -5.42
CA MET A 220 26.75 14.70 -4.23
C MET A 220 28.06 15.46 -4.04
N ARG A 221 28.32 15.96 -2.82
CA ARG A 221 29.57 16.63 -2.48
C ARG A 221 30.73 15.63 -2.49
N PRO A 222 31.95 16.01 -2.93
CA PRO A 222 33.08 15.08 -3.06
C PRO A 222 33.44 14.29 -1.80
N ALA A 223 33.26 14.88 -0.62
CA ALA A 223 33.53 14.22 0.66
C ALA A 223 32.67 12.96 0.91
N TYR A 224 31.51 12.85 0.25
CA TYR A 224 30.58 11.72 0.40
C TYR A 224 30.77 10.63 -0.66
N ASP A 225 31.55 10.87 -1.71
CA ASP A 225 31.69 9.92 -2.83
C ASP A 225 32.27 8.58 -2.38
N VAL A 226 33.33 8.58 -1.58
CA VAL A 226 33.93 7.36 -1.04
C VAL A 226 32.96 6.61 -0.10
N PRO A 227 32.35 7.24 0.93
CA PRO A 227 31.33 6.59 1.76
C PRO A 227 30.17 5.98 0.96
N VAL A 228 29.61 6.73 0.02
CA VAL A 228 28.45 6.30 -0.78
C VAL A 228 28.82 5.18 -1.74
N ALA A 229 29.94 5.30 -2.46
CA ALA A 229 30.43 4.24 -3.35
C ALA A 229 30.74 2.96 -2.57
N CYS A 230 31.30 3.08 -1.36
CA CYS A 230 31.49 1.95 -0.46
C CYS A 230 30.13 1.33 -0.07
N LEU A 231 29.16 2.10 0.42
CA LEU A 231 27.83 1.60 0.79
C LEU A 231 27.16 0.84 -0.37
N LEU A 232 27.10 1.48 -1.54
CA LEU A 232 26.53 0.90 -2.75
C LEU A 232 27.24 -0.40 -3.15
N GLY A 233 28.57 -0.39 -3.24
CA GLY A 233 29.34 -1.56 -3.63
C GLY A 233 29.18 -2.73 -2.66
N ARG A 234 28.99 -2.46 -1.37
CA ARG A 234 28.80 -3.47 -0.33
C ARG A 234 27.43 -4.12 -0.39
N VAL A 235 26.39 -3.28 -0.48
CA VAL A 235 25.01 -3.73 -0.60
C VAL A 235 24.85 -4.53 -1.88
N TYR A 236 25.39 -4.03 -2.99
CA TYR A 236 25.39 -4.72 -4.28
C TYR A 236 26.08 -6.09 -4.18
N GLU A 237 27.31 -6.19 -3.67
CA GLU A 237 28.02 -7.47 -3.56
C GLU A 237 27.31 -8.48 -2.64
N ALA A 238 26.73 -8.01 -1.52
CA ALA A 238 25.96 -8.87 -0.63
C ALA A 238 24.69 -9.41 -1.30
N LYS A 239 23.93 -8.54 -1.97
CA LYS A 239 22.72 -8.93 -2.71
C LYS A 239 23.06 -9.80 -3.92
N ARG A 240 24.19 -9.56 -4.59
CA ARG A 240 24.73 -10.37 -5.68
C ARG A 240 25.06 -11.80 -5.22
N GLY A 241 25.71 -11.93 -4.06
CA GLY A 241 25.97 -13.24 -3.44
C GLY A 241 24.67 -14.00 -3.15
N SER A 242 23.71 -13.32 -2.53
CA SER A 242 22.37 -13.89 -2.27
C SER A 242 21.66 -14.31 -3.56
N LEU A 243 21.73 -13.48 -4.60
CA LEU A 243 21.10 -13.76 -5.89
C LEU A 243 21.72 -14.98 -6.57
N ARG A 244 23.05 -15.15 -6.54
CA ARG A 244 23.70 -16.36 -7.08
C ARG A 244 23.21 -17.64 -6.40
N THR A 245 23.06 -17.61 -5.08
CA THR A 245 22.48 -18.73 -4.34
C THR A 245 21.02 -18.96 -4.73
N LEU A 246 20.23 -17.89 -4.88
CA LEU A 246 18.83 -18.00 -5.32
C LEU A 246 18.69 -18.55 -6.74
N ILE A 247 19.52 -18.13 -7.69
CA ILE A 247 19.55 -18.66 -9.07
C ILE A 247 19.86 -20.15 -9.05
N SER A 248 20.88 -20.57 -8.28
CA SER A 248 21.20 -22.00 -8.14
C SER A 248 20.04 -22.80 -7.54
N LYS A 249 19.33 -22.24 -6.54
CA LYS A 249 18.13 -22.86 -5.97
C LYS A 249 16.96 -22.89 -6.94
N SER A 250 16.78 -21.84 -7.74
CA SER A 250 15.74 -21.74 -8.77
C SER A 250 15.91 -22.84 -9.81
N LYS A 251 17.15 -23.06 -10.27
CA LYS A 251 17.48 -24.17 -11.19
C LYS A 251 17.16 -25.54 -10.58
N ALA A 252 17.56 -25.79 -9.34
CA ALA A 252 17.24 -27.05 -8.67
C ALA A 252 15.72 -27.25 -8.49
N ALA A 253 14.99 -26.21 -8.09
CA ALA A 253 13.53 -26.26 -7.93
C ALA A 253 12.81 -26.47 -9.28
N MET A 254 13.33 -25.86 -10.36
CA MET A 254 12.85 -26.10 -11.73
C MET A 254 13.06 -27.56 -12.15
N GLU A 255 14.23 -28.14 -11.90
CA GLU A 255 14.51 -29.55 -12.20
C GLU A 255 13.61 -30.51 -11.41
N GLU A 256 13.36 -30.22 -10.12
CA GLU A 256 12.42 -30.97 -9.30
C GLU A 256 10.98 -30.87 -9.81
N PHE A 257 10.55 -29.69 -10.28
CA PHE A 257 9.27 -29.51 -10.95
C PHE A 257 9.22 -30.32 -12.25
N ASP A 258 10.23 -30.24 -13.11
CA ASP A 258 10.27 -30.96 -14.39
C ASP A 258 10.18 -32.48 -14.18
N GLN A 259 10.85 -33.01 -13.15
CA GLN A 259 10.75 -34.43 -12.77
C GLN A 259 9.33 -34.80 -12.29
N ALA A 260 8.75 -34.00 -11.39
CA ALA A 260 7.40 -34.25 -10.89
C ALA A 260 6.34 -34.12 -11.99
N PHE A 261 6.50 -33.15 -12.89
CA PHE A 261 5.66 -32.92 -14.05
C PHE A 261 5.71 -34.07 -15.05
N ALA A 262 6.91 -34.63 -15.31
CA ALA A 262 7.05 -35.81 -16.16
C ALA A 262 6.30 -37.03 -15.59
N CYS A 263 6.41 -37.29 -14.28
CA CYS A 263 5.65 -38.36 -13.62
C CYS A 263 4.13 -38.13 -13.72
N ALA A 264 3.68 -36.90 -13.48
CA ALA A 264 2.27 -36.52 -13.58
C ALA A 264 1.73 -36.70 -15.01
N SER A 265 2.52 -36.29 -16.01
CA SER A 265 2.16 -36.40 -17.43
C SER A 265 2.09 -37.84 -17.94
N GLN A 266 2.92 -38.74 -17.40
CA GLN A 266 2.92 -40.17 -17.80
C GLN A 266 1.78 -40.98 -17.17
N THR A 267 1.48 -40.72 -15.90
CA THR A 267 0.58 -41.59 -15.12
C THR A 267 -0.82 -41.04 -14.96
N ALA A 268 -1.02 -39.72 -15.10
CA ALA A 268 -2.27 -39.03 -14.80
C ALA A 268 -2.80 -39.28 -13.37
N ASP A 269 -1.95 -39.75 -12.45
CA ASP A 269 -2.31 -40.03 -11.06
C ASP A 269 -2.49 -38.69 -10.28
N PRO A 270 -3.63 -38.46 -9.60
CA PRO A 270 -3.86 -37.28 -8.78
C PRO A 270 -2.75 -36.97 -7.77
N SER A 271 -2.10 -38.01 -7.21
CA SER A 271 -1.00 -37.85 -6.25
C SER A 271 0.25 -37.24 -6.91
N HIS A 272 0.55 -37.62 -8.16
CA HIS A 272 1.65 -37.05 -8.93
C HIS A 272 1.34 -35.62 -9.41
N VAL A 273 0.10 -35.33 -9.81
CA VAL A 273 -0.34 -33.97 -10.19
C VAL A 273 -0.26 -33.02 -8.99
N LYS A 274 -0.68 -33.46 -7.80
CA LYS A 274 -0.54 -32.69 -6.56
C LYS A 274 0.93 -32.39 -6.24
N LYS A 275 1.82 -33.38 -6.39
CA LYS A 275 3.26 -33.21 -6.17
C LYS A 275 3.87 -32.22 -7.17
N ALA A 276 3.49 -32.29 -8.45
CA ALA A 276 3.93 -31.33 -9.47
C ALA A 276 3.46 -29.90 -9.16
N THR A 277 2.21 -29.74 -8.67
CA THR A 277 1.67 -28.44 -8.24
C THR A 277 2.51 -27.84 -7.09
N GLN A 278 2.81 -28.64 -6.05
CA GLN A 278 3.63 -28.19 -4.93
C GLN A 278 5.03 -27.74 -5.37
N LYS A 279 5.66 -28.50 -6.28
CA LYS A 279 6.97 -28.15 -6.83
C LYS A 279 6.93 -26.92 -7.72
N LEU A 280 5.81 -26.69 -8.42
CA LEU A 280 5.61 -25.46 -9.17
C LEU A 280 5.51 -24.23 -8.25
N ASP A 281 4.80 -24.34 -7.13
CA ASP A 281 4.67 -23.25 -6.15
C ASP A 281 6.00 -22.93 -5.45
N GLU A 282 6.76 -23.96 -5.05
CA GLU A 282 8.12 -23.81 -4.51
C GLU A 282 9.03 -23.07 -5.51
N TRP A 283 8.99 -23.47 -6.79
CA TRP A 283 9.76 -22.81 -7.83
C TRP A 283 9.28 -21.37 -8.09
N ARG A 284 7.96 -21.13 -8.15
CA ARG A 284 7.36 -19.80 -8.37
C ARG A 284 7.77 -18.78 -7.29
N ALA A 285 7.85 -19.21 -6.02
CA ALA A 285 8.30 -18.35 -4.93
C ALA A 285 9.76 -17.89 -5.11
N ILE A 286 10.65 -18.81 -5.53
CA ILE A 286 12.05 -18.50 -5.81
C ILE A 286 12.15 -17.63 -7.08
N ALA A 287 11.42 -17.99 -8.14
CA ALA A 287 11.38 -17.29 -9.42
C ALA A 287 10.90 -15.83 -9.28
N THR A 288 10.00 -15.55 -8.32
CA THR A 288 9.55 -14.18 -8.03
C THR A 288 10.69 -13.36 -7.43
N SER A 289 11.48 -13.95 -6.54
CA SER A 289 12.63 -13.28 -5.90
C SER A 289 13.81 -13.04 -6.85
N THR A 290 13.93 -13.87 -7.89
CA THR A 290 14.95 -13.73 -8.94
C THR A 290 14.44 -12.96 -10.16
N LEU A 291 13.16 -12.57 -10.21
CA LEU A 291 12.50 -11.95 -11.36
C LEU A 291 12.48 -12.85 -12.61
N GLU A 292 12.46 -14.17 -12.42
CA GLU A 292 12.32 -15.20 -13.46
C GLU A 292 10.87 -15.44 -13.88
N THR A 293 9.87 -14.94 -13.16
CA THR A 293 8.45 -15.19 -13.49
C THR A 293 8.03 -14.66 -14.86
N LYS A 294 8.72 -13.66 -15.41
CA LYS A 294 8.45 -13.12 -16.75
C LYS A 294 9.18 -13.86 -17.86
N ASP A 295 10.00 -14.85 -17.52
CA ASP A 295 10.78 -15.58 -18.51
C ASP A 295 9.95 -16.56 -19.32
N GLU A 296 10.27 -16.65 -20.60
CA GLU A 296 9.66 -17.61 -21.52
C GLU A 296 9.80 -19.07 -21.03
N PRO A 297 10.97 -19.57 -20.57
CA PRO A 297 11.07 -20.91 -19.96
C PRO A 297 10.13 -21.17 -18.78
N PHE A 298 9.86 -20.15 -17.97
CA PHE A 298 8.93 -20.25 -16.85
C PHE A 298 7.49 -20.27 -17.36
N GLN A 299 7.13 -19.31 -18.22
CA GLN A 299 5.81 -19.20 -18.83
C GLN A 299 5.42 -20.42 -19.67
N ASN A 300 6.37 -21.02 -20.38
CA ASN A 300 6.13 -22.23 -21.17
C ASN A 300 5.80 -23.43 -20.27
N ARG A 301 6.51 -23.59 -19.15
CA ARG A 301 6.19 -24.64 -18.17
C ARG A 301 4.85 -24.44 -17.49
N ILE A 302 4.47 -23.20 -17.20
CA ILE A 302 3.11 -22.88 -16.73
C ILE A 302 2.09 -23.31 -17.77
N LYS A 303 2.29 -22.94 -19.05
CA LYS A 303 1.40 -23.36 -20.13
C LYS A 303 1.36 -24.88 -20.31
N ASP A 304 2.49 -25.57 -20.21
CA ASP A 304 2.57 -27.03 -20.29
C ASP A 304 1.83 -27.68 -19.12
N PHE A 305 1.94 -27.11 -17.92
CA PHE A 305 1.18 -27.54 -16.75
C PHE A 305 -0.33 -27.31 -16.94
N ASP A 306 -0.72 -26.16 -17.46
CA ASP A 306 -2.12 -25.87 -17.79
C ASP A 306 -2.64 -26.83 -18.89
N ASN A 307 -1.81 -27.17 -19.87
CA ASN A 307 -2.14 -28.17 -20.89
C ASN A 307 -2.27 -29.57 -20.31
N LEU A 308 -1.49 -29.94 -19.30
CA LEU A 308 -1.67 -31.19 -18.57
C LEU A 308 -3.06 -31.21 -17.90
N TRP A 309 -3.46 -30.13 -17.23
CA TRP A 309 -4.81 -30.00 -16.67
C TRP A 309 -5.90 -30.14 -17.75
N LYS A 310 -5.73 -29.47 -18.90
CA LYS A 310 -6.62 -29.62 -20.06
C LYS A 310 -6.73 -31.07 -20.53
N ASN A 311 -5.60 -31.77 -20.67
CA ASN A 311 -5.55 -33.17 -21.09
C ASN A 311 -6.20 -34.12 -20.07
N LEU A 312 -6.16 -33.77 -18.78
CA LEU A 312 -6.87 -34.47 -17.71
C LEU A 312 -8.38 -34.16 -17.69
N GLY A 313 -8.89 -33.41 -18.66
CA GLY A 313 -10.30 -33.04 -18.78
C GLY A 313 -10.67 -31.75 -18.05
N PHE A 314 -9.70 -31.02 -17.51
CA PHE A 314 -9.89 -29.70 -16.90
C PHE A 314 -9.58 -28.63 -17.95
N VAL A 315 -10.47 -28.50 -18.95
CA VAL A 315 -10.30 -27.50 -20.00
C VAL A 315 -10.89 -26.16 -19.57
N ASP A 316 -10.03 -25.18 -19.31
CA ASP A 316 -10.41 -23.77 -19.22
C ASP A 316 -10.50 -23.19 -20.65
N SER A 317 -11.59 -23.46 -21.37
CA SER A 317 -11.96 -22.71 -22.59
C SER A 317 -13.33 -23.14 -23.17
N PRO A 318 -14.20 -22.17 -23.53
CA PRO A 318 -15.43 -22.38 -24.29
C PRO A 318 -15.09 -22.59 -25.76
N THR A 319 -15.61 -23.65 -26.39
CA THR A 319 -15.60 -23.78 -27.85
C THR A 319 -17.03 -23.93 -28.34
N ASP A 320 -17.44 -22.93 -29.13
CA ASP A 320 -18.64 -22.92 -29.95
C ASP A 320 -18.42 -23.88 -31.13
N ASP A 321 -19.01 -25.07 -31.11
CA ASP A 321 -19.59 -25.74 -32.28
C ASP A 321 -20.09 -27.15 -31.89
N GLU A 322 -21.41 -27.29 -31.80
CA GLU A 322 -22.13 -28.57 -31.68
C GLU A 322 -22.82 -28.91 -33.00
N SER A 323 -22.29 -29.89 -33.76
CA SER A 323 -23.13 -30.81 -34.52
C SER A 323 -22.37 -32.09 -34.91
N GLU A 324 -22.43 -33.10 -34.04
CA GLU A 324 -22.70 -34.52 -34.32
C GLU A 324 -22.01 -35.47 -33.31
N GLU A 325 -22.82 -36.19 -32.53
CA GLU A 325 -22.40 -37.21 -31.56
C GLU A 325 -22.15 -38.58 -32.23
N PRO A 326 -21.34 -39.45 -31.56
CA PRO A 326 -21.79 -40.82 -31.35
C PRO A 326 -21.77 -41.20 -29.85
N LYS A 327 -22.90 -41.76 -29.40
CA LYS A 327 -23.27 -42.11 -28.02
C LYS A 327 -22.46 -43.28 -27.42
N VAL A 328 -21.90 -43.10 -26.22
CA VAL A 328 -21.66 -44.17 -25.21
C VAL A 328 -21.99 -43.66 -23.79
N LYS A 329 -22.48 -44.57 -22.93
CA LYS A 329 -23.25 -44.36 -21.69
C LYS A 329 -22.47 -43.81 -20.46
N ARG A 330 -22.97 -42.68 -19.90
CA ARG A 330 -22.95 -42.11 -18.53
C ARG A 330 -21.91 -42.55 -17.46
N LYS A 331 -21.24 -41.56 -16.82
CA LYS A 331 -21.55 -41.06 -15.46
C LYS A 331 -21.00 -39.61 -15.25
N LYS A 332 -21.83 -38.76 -14.64
CA LYS A 332 -21.70 -37.29 -14.49
C LYS A 332 -20.90 -36.88 -13.24
N ALA A 333 -20.06 -35.85 -13.37
CA ALA A 333 -19.82 -34.74 -12.42
C ALA A 333 -18.96 -33.68 -13.18
N ALA A 334 -19.55 -32.59 -13.69
CA ALA A 334 -19.83 -31.30 -13.04
C ALA A 334 -18.60 -30.35 -13.04
N ALA A 335 -18.72 -29.27 -13.83
CA ALA A 335 -17.71 -28.24 -14.11
C ALA A 335 -17.50 -27.27 -12.94
N CYS A 336 -16.28 -26.74 -12.81
CA CYS A 336 -15.88 -25.72 -11.83
C CYS A 336 -16.04 -24.31 -12.45
N SER A 337 -17.09 -23.60 -12.07
CA SER A 337 -17.19 -22.15 -12.25
C SER A 337 -16.28 -21.45 -11.25
N ALA A 338 -15.53 -20.42 -11.68
CA ALA A 338 -14.77 -19.56 -10.77
C ALA A 338 -15.69 -18.80 -9.78
N SER A 339 -17.00 -18.72 -10.07
CA SER A 339 -18.05 -18.49 -9.09
C SER A 339 -18.23 -19.73 -8.23
N ILE A 340 -17.77 -19.66 -6.98
CA ILE A 340 -18.08 -20.70 -6.00
C ILE A 340 -19.43 -20.33 -5.41
N LEU A 341 -20.49 -20.95 -5.90
CA LEU A 341 -21.80 -20.90 -5.28
C LEU A 341 -21.78 -21.87 -4.10
N PRO A 342 -21.96 -21.41 -2.85
CA PRO A 342 -22.07 -22.31 -1.71
C PRO A 342 -23.31 -23.18 -1.84
N THR A 343 -23.23 -24.42 -1.37
CA THR A 343 -24.42 -25.29 -1.31
C THR A 343 -25.42 -24.73 -0.30
N GLY A 344 -26.71 -25.02 -0.48
CA GLY A 344 -27.74 -24.58 0.48
C GLY A 344 -27.47 -25.08 1.91
N GLU A 345 -26.83 -26.23 2.05
CA GLU A 345 -26.39 -26.82 3.32
C GLU A 345 -25.25 -26.02 3.95
N GLN A 346 -24.23 -25.62 3.19
CA GLN A 346 -23.14 -24.77 3.67
C GLN A 346 -23.63 -23.39 4.12
N MET A 347 -24.58 -22.79 3.40
CA MET A 347 -25.21 -21.53 3.82
C MET A 347 -26.01 -21.70 5.11
N TYR A 348 -26.66 -22.85 5.30
CA TYR A 348 -27.40 -23.17 6.51
C TYR A 348 -26.46 -23.41 7.69
N GLU A 349 -25.36 -24.14 7.50
CA GLU A 349 -24.33 -24.39 8.52
C GLU A 349 -23.66 -23.10 8.99
N ALA A 350 -23.23 -22.23 8.07
CA ALA A 350 -22.68 -20.91 8.42
C ALA A 350 -23.70 -20.06 9.20
N ARG A 351 -24.98 -20.13 8.82
CA ARG A 351 -26.07 -19.46 9.55
C ARG A 351 -26.27 -20.04 10.95
N GLN A 352 -26.23 -21.36 11.12
CA GLN A 352 -26.39 -22.01 12.42
C GLN A 352 -25.19 -21.73 13.34
N HIS A 353 -23.96 -21.83 12.83
CA HIS A 353 -22.75 -21.47 13.58
C HIS A 353 -22.79 -20.02 14.07
N TYR A 354 -23.22 -19.09 13.21
CA TYR A 354 -23.43 -17.70 13.56
C TYR A 354 -24.53 -17.53 14.64
N LEU A 355 -25.67 -18.21 14.50
CA LEU A 355 -26.77 -18.16 15.49
C LEU A 355 -26.33 -18.75 16.84
N GLU A 356 -25.55 -19.82 16.85
CA GLU A 356 -25.00 -20.44 18.06
C GLU A 356 -24.00 -19.51 18.75
N THR A 357 -23.10 -18.88 17.98
CA THR A 357 -22.15 -17.89 18.49
C THR A 357 -22.90 -16.69 19.09
N MET A 358 -23.91 -16.17 18.40
CA MET A 358 -24.71 -15.03 18.86
C MET A 358 -25.59 -15.36 20.08
N ALA A 359 -26.22 -16.53 20.11
CA ALA A 359 -27.00 -17.01 21.25
C ALA A 359 -26.12 -17.29 22.50
N GLN A 360 -24.79 -17.39 22.33
CA GLN A 360 -23.83 -17.47 23.42
C GLN A 360 -23.47 -16.09 23.99
N TYR A 361 -23.58 -15.01 23.20
CA TYR A 361 -23.40 -13.62 23.64
C TYR A 361 -24.67 -13.01 24.24
N ASP A 362 -25.86 -13.37 23.76
CA ASP A 362 -27.14 -12.90 24.31
C ASP A 362 -27.43 -13.46 25.72
N ARG A 363 -26.56 -14.34 26.27
CA ARG A 363 -26.67 -14.92 27.62
C ARG A 363 -25.94 -14.16 28.73
N ASP A 364 -25.18 -13.11 28.41
CA ASP A 364 -24.48 -12.25 29.38
C ASP A 364 -25.04 -10.81 29.39
N GLU A 365 -26.36 -10.66 29.30
CA GLU A 365 -27.07 -9.38 29.29
C GLU A 365 -27.23 -8.80 30.71
N HIS A 366 -26.14 -8.44 31.40
CA HIS A 366 -26.20 -7.59 32.59
C HIS A 366 -24.86 -6.89 32.91
N THR A 367 -24.36 -6.01 32.03
CA THR A 367 -23.47 -4.88 32.44
C THR A 367 -23.39 -3.75 31.40
N LEU A 368 -24.48 -3.00 31.18
CA LEU A 368 -24.46 -1.81 30.29
C LEU A 368 -24.96 -0.51 30.93
N GLU A 369 -25.12 -0.46 32.25
CA GLU A 369 -25.58 0.75 32.95
C GLU A 369 -24.48 1.77 33.32
N ASN A 370 -23.20 1.54 32.97
CA ASN A 370 -22.10 2.42 33.41
C ASN A 370 -21.36 3.22 32.31
N ILE A 371 -21.84 3.24 31.06
CA ILE A 371 -21.16 3.98 29.96
C ILE A 371 -21.96 5.20 29.44
N LEU A 372 -23.22 5.38 29.84
CA LEU A 372 -24.06 6.46 29.29
C LEU A 372 -24.40 7.55 30.31
N ARG A 373 -23.47 8.49 30.50
CA ARG A 373 -23.61 9.89 30.97
C ARG A 373 -22.37 10.62 30.46
N ASP A 374 -22.34 11.75 29.76
CA ASP A 374 -23.24 12.90 29.52
C ASP A 374 -22.56 13.72 28.35
N PRO A 375 -22.99 14.94 27.94
CA PRO A 375 -23.89 15.16 26.81
C PRO A 375 -23.34 16.12 25.72
N GLU A 376 -24.14 16.23 24.64
CA GLU A 376 -24.28 17.40 23.72
C GLU A 376 -23.07 17.82 22.85
N ALA A 377 -23.12 17.43 21.58
CA ALA A 377 -22.40 18.10 20.49
C ALA A 377 -23.36 19.03 19.75
N ASP A 378 -23.10 20.33 19.88
CA ASP A 378 -23.73 21.46 19.20
C ASP A 378 -23.53 21.37 17.67
N PRO A 379 -24.61 21.40 16.86
CA PRO A 379 -24.51 21.32 15.40
C PRO A 379 -23.94 22.57 14.71
N ASP A 380 -23.68 23.68 15.42
CA ASP A 380 -23.23 24.95 14.83
C ASP A 380 -21.73 25.30 15.06
N SER A 381 -20.87 24.33 15.39
CA SER A 381 -19.44 24.59 15.64
C SER A 381 -18.66 25.12 14.39
N PRO A 382 -17.82 26.18 14.50
CA PRO A 382 -17.05 26.78 13.40
C PRO A 382 -15.87 25.94 12.85
N GLU A 383 -15.86 24.62 13.06
CA GLU A 383 -14.68 23.74 12.96
C GLU A 383 -14.18 23.38 11.55
N LEU A 384 -14.77 23.89 10.47
CA LEU A 384 -14.34 23.57 9.10
C LEU A 384 -13.16 24.41 8.58
N ARG A 385 -12.13 24.59 9.41
CA ARG A 385 -10.77 24.98 8.96
C ARG A 385 -9.77 23.93 9.44
N ILE A 386 -9.82 22.78 8.80
CA ILE A 386 -8.83 21.72 8.99
C ILE A 386 -7.51 22.20 8.38
N SER A 387 -6.49 22.39 9.23
CA SER A 387 -5.13 22.68 8.79
C SER A 387 -4.50 21.37 8.31
N LEU A 388 -4.41 21.17 6.99
CA LEU A 388 -3.77 19.98 6.39
C LEU A 388 -2.26 19.90 6.64
N CYS A 389 -1.66 20.90 7.32
CA CYS A 389 -0.23 21.03 7.52
C CYS A 389 0.23 20.74 8.95
N GLU A 390 -0.68 20.44 9.88
CA GLU A 390 -0.33 20.09 11.26
C GLU A 390 -0.42 18.57 11.45
N ASP A 391 0.75 17.92 11.51
CA ASP A 391 0.98 16.45 11.59
C ASP A 391 0.37 15.73 12.83
N LYS A 392 -0.64 16.29 13.50
CA LYS A 392 -1.13 15.80 14.81
C LYS A 392 -2.58 15.37 14.87
N GLU A 393 -3.40 15.70 13.87
CA GLU A 393 -4.84 15.40 13.90
C GLU A 393 -5.19 14.26 12.93
N GLU A 394 -5.69 13.15 13.49
CA GLU A 394 -6.15 12.00 12.71
C GLU A 394 -7.53 12.32 12.10
N MET A 395 -7.51 12.87 10.88
CA MET A 395 -8.70 13.37 10.18
C MET A 395 -9.86 12.36 10.11
N GLY A 396 -11.01 12.73 10.66
CA GLY A 396 -12.26 11.98 10.58
C GLY A 396 -12.42 10.84 11.59
N VAL A 397 -11.43 10.60 12.46
CA VAL A 397 -11.47 9.60 13.54
C VAL A 397 -11.15 10.20 14.92
N GLU A 398 -11.02 11.52 15.01
CA GLU A 398 -10.52 12.26 16.17
C GLU A 398 -11.31 11.95 17.44
N ARG A 399 -12.65 11.89 17.32
CA ARG A 399 -13.54 11.60 18.46
C ARG A 399 -13.33 10.21 19.08
N PHE A 400 -12.70 9.29 18.35
CA PHE A 400 -12.45 7.94 18.81
C PHE A 400 -11.04 7.75 19.34
N LYS A 401 -10.13 8.73 19.22
CA LYS A 401 -8.71 8.59 19.53
C LYS A 401 -8.40 8.03 20.93
N SER A 402 -9.27 8.28 21.90
CA SER A 402 -9.14 7.79 23.28
C SER A 402 -9.76 6.42 23.54
N TRP A 403 -10.43 5.82 22.54
CA TRP A 403 -11.17 4.58 22.72
C TRP A 403 -10.26 3.35 22.74
N GLU A 404 -10.57 2.41 23.62
CA GLU A 404 -10.00 1.07 23.56
C GLU A 404 -10.72 0.19 22.52
N THR A 405 -10.06 -0.87 22.05
CA THR A 405 -10.63 -1.84 21.10
C THR A 405 -11.93 -2.48 21.61
N SER A 406 -12.03 -2.76 22.91
CA SER A 406 -13.22 -3.30 23.56
C SER A 406 -14.41 -2.34 23.48
N GLN A 407 -14.17 -1.04 23.69
CA GLN A 407 -15.18 0.01 23.57
C GLN A 407 -15.68 0.11 22.13
N ALA A 408 -14.77 0.06 21.15
CA ALA A 408 -15.13 0.08 19.74
C ALA A 408 -16.03 -1.12 19.34
N TRP A 409 -15.72 -2.33 19.82
CA TRP A 409 -16.58 -3.51 19.59
C TRP A 409 -17.94 -3.40 20.27
N SER A 410 -17.96 -2.95 21.53
CA SER A 410 -19.21 -2.68 22.24
C SER A 410 -20.09 -1.69 21.48
N TYR A 411 -19.48 -0.66 20.90
CA TYR A 411 -20.18 0.36 20.12
C TYR A 411 -20.84 -0.18 18.84
N LEU A 412 -20.22 -1.18 18.21
CA LEU A 412 -20.80 -1.93 17.09
C LEU A 412 -21.91 -2.90 17.52
N GLY A 413 -22.19 -3.00 18.83
CA GLY A 413 -23.16 -3.93 19.39
C GLY A 413 -22.61 -5.34 19.57
N LEU A 414 -21.29 -5.48 19.66
CA LEU A 414 -20.60 -6.76 19.82
C LEU A 414 -19.72 -6.75 21.08
N PRO A 415 -20.32 -6.55 22.28
CA PRO A 415 -19.53 -6.51 23.51
C PRO A 415 -18.76 -7.83 23.70
N ASN A 416 -17.55 -7.72 24.24
CA ASN A 416 -16.64 -8.86 24.46
C ASN A 416 -16.17 -9.60 23.20
N SER A 417 -16.55 -9.15 22.01
CA SER A 417 -16.02 -9.72 20.78
C SER A 417 -14.57 -9.29 20.54
N SER A 418 -13.82 -10.16 19.89
CA SER A 418 -12.49 -9.87 19.30
C SER A 418 -12.50 -10.00 17.77
N SER A 419 -13.67 -10.30 17.19
CA SER A 419 -13.84 -10.56 15.76
C SER A 419 -15.16 -9.99 15.24
N PHE A 420 -15.26 -9.78 13.94
CA PHE A 420 -16.50 -9.31 13.30
C PHE A 420 -17.41 -10.48 12.90
N PRO A 421 -18.71 -10.24 12.64
CA PRO A 421 -19.63 -11.27 12.20
C PRO A 421 -19.15 -11.96 10.92
N PHE A 422 -19.39 -13.27 10.81
CA PHE A 422 -18.96 -14.09 9.66
C PHE A 422 -17.44 -14.15 9.44
N ALA A 423 -16.64 -13.62 10.37
CA ALA A 423 -15.20 -13.75 10.30
C ALA A 423 -14.79 -15.19 10.54
N ARG A 424 -13.79 -15.66 9.81
CA ARG A 424 -13.20 -16.97 10.07
C ARG A 424 -12.47 -16.95 11.41
N GLU A 425 -12.78 -17.89 12.29
CA GLU A 425 -12.10 -17.98 13.61
C GLU A 425 -10.59 -18.15 13.46
N GLU A 426 -10.19 -19.01 12.53
CA GLU A 426 -8.80 -19.37 12.30
C GLU A 426 -8.40 -19.11 10.85
N ILE A 427 -7.34 -18.32 10.66
CA ILE A 427 -6.71 -18.12 9.37
C ILE A 427 -5.58 -19.13 9.23
N PRO A 428 -5.55 -19.92 8.15
CA PRO A 428 -4.42 -20.77 7.83
C PRO A 428 -3.13 -19.96 7.80
N ASN A 429 -2.15 -20.37 8.59
CA ASN A 429 -0.86 -19.71 8.61
C ASN A 429 -0.16 -19.97 7.26
N SER A 430 0.53 -18.97 6.71
CA SER A 430 1.32 -19.15 5.48
C SER A 430 2.39 -20.22 5.66
N ASP A 431 2.82 -20.45 6.90
CA ASP A 431 3.63 -21.57 7.31
C ASP A 431 2.72 -22.67 7.89
N PRO A 432 2.48 -23.79 7.19
CA PRO A 432 1.58 -24.85 7.65
C PRO A 432 2.07 -25.54 8.94
N THR A 433 3.31 -25.29 9.37
CA THR A 433 3.85 -25.81 10.63
C THR A 433 3.44 -24.98 11.85
N LYS A 434 2.95 -23.76 11.63
CA LYS A 434 2.46 -22.90 12.71
C LYS A 434 0.96 -23.08 12.89
N ALA A 435 0.53 -23.03 14.16
CA ALA A 435 -0.88 -23.02 14.48
C ALA A 435 -1.60 -21.91 13.69
N PRO A 436 -2.85 -22.16 13.24
CA PRO A 436 -3.69 -21.15 12.64
C PRO A 436 -3.76 -19.90 13.52
N GLN A 437 -3.77 -18.73 12.89
CA GLN A 437 -3.81 -17.47 13.62
C GLN A 437 -5.24 -16.98 13.69
N ARG A 438 -5.70 -16.59 14.88
CA ARG A 438 -6.99 -15.93 15.05
C ARG A 438 -7.01 -14.60 14.32
N LEU A 439 -8.03 -14.35 13.49
CA LEU A 439 -8.22 -13.05 12.86
C LEU A 439 -8.62 -12.03 13.93
N THR A 440 -7.72 -11.11 14.26
CA THR A 440 -8.03 -10.00 15.18
C THR A 440 -7.79 -8.68 14.44
N PRO A 441 -8.85 -7.94 14.08
CA PRO A 441 -8.70 -6.61 13.50
C PRO A 441 -7.94 -5.67 14.44
N MET A 442 -7.16 -4.79 13.86
CA MET A 442 -6.49 -3.70 14.58
C MET A 442 -7.52 -2.62 14.95
N TRP A 443 -7.22 -1.85 16.00
CA TRP A 443 -8.09 -0.78 16.48
C TRP A 443 -8.57 0.17 15.38
N HIS A 444 -7.66 0.70 14.56
CA HIS A 444 -7.98 1.65 13.49
C HIS A 444 -8.89 1.04 12.42
N GLN A 445 -8.84 -0.29 12.24
CA GLN A 445 -9.71 -0.98 11.27
C GLN A 445 -11.16 -1.06 11.77
N ILE A 446 -11.34 -1.22 13.08
CA ILE A 446 -12.65 -1.22 13.72
C ILE A 446 -13.22 0.19 13.70
N ILE A 447 -12.42 1.21 14.04
CA ILE A 447 -12.85 2.61 13.99
C ILE A 447 -13.22 3.04 12.56
N GLY A 448 -12.43 2.67 11.55
CA GLY A 448 -12.77 2.95 10.14
C GLY A 448 -14.11 2.34 9.73
N THR A 449 -14.42 1.13 10.21
CA THR A 449 -15.72 0.47 10.02
C THR A 449 -16.85 1.24 10.69
N ILE A 450 -16.67 1.67 11.94
CA ILE A 450 -17.64 2.47 12.71
C ILE A 450 -17.94 3.79 11.98
N VAL A 451 -16.92 4.52 11.53
CA VAL A 451 -17.10 5.78 10.80
C VAL A 451 -17.88 5.57 9.51
N MET A 452 -17.57 4.51 8.77
CA MET A 452 -18.29 4.16 7.54
C MET A 452 -19.77 3.86 7.81
N LEU A 453 -20.09 3.12 8.87
CA LEU A 453 -21.48 2.85 9.28
C LEU A 453 -22.21 4.13 9.71
N LEU A 454 -21.57 4.97 10.52
CA LEU A 454 -22.17 6.21 11.02
C LEU A 454 -22.55 7.19 9.92
N ARG A 455 -21.85 7.17 8.78
CA ARG A 455 -22.15 8.06 7.64
C ARG A 455 -23.29 7.58 6.76
N VAL A 456 -23.62 6.29 6.77
CA VAL A 456 -24.74 5.75 5.97
C VAL A 456 -26.05 5.74 6.76
N PHE A 457 -25.99 5.60 8.08
CA PHE A 457 -27.17 5.74 8.94
C PHE A 457 -27.52 7.21 9.13
N VAL A 458 -28.80 7.54 9.01
CA VAL A 458 -29.34 8.91 9.04
C VAL A 458 -30.56 8.99 9.96
N ARG A 459 -30.92 10.21 10.40
CA ARG A 459 -31.99 10.42 11.40
C ARG A 459 -33.39 10.43 10.80
N SER A 460 -33.51 10.62 9.48
CA SER A 460 -34.81 10.67 8.80
C SER A 460 -34.74 10.09 7.39
N GLU A 461 -35.90 9.73 6.83
CA GLU A 461 -36.03 9.22 5.46
C GLU A 461 -35.65 10.24 4.37
N LEU A 462 -35.69 11.52 4.71
CA LEU A 462 -35.38 12.63 3.79
C LEU A 462 -33.89 12.96 3.78
N GLU A 463 -33.14 12.51 4.78
CA GLU A 463 -31.72 12.78 4.91
C GLU A 463 -30.92 11.85 4.00
N LYS A 464 -29.92 12.40 3.33
CA LYS A 464 -29.06 11.65 2.41
C LYS A 464 -27.83 11.12 3.16
N PRO A 465 -27.43 9.86 2.94
CA PRO A 465 -26.19 9.35 3.52
C PRO A 465 -24.98 10.10 2.97
N MET A 466 -23.94 10.22 3.79
CA MET A 466 -22.67 10.82 3.41
C MET A 466 -21.71 9.74 2.89
N PRO A 467 -20.96 10.02 1.81
CA PRO A 467 -19.95 9.08 1.35
C PRO A 467 -18.72 9.05 2.28
N SER A 468 -17.95 7.99 2.17
CA SER A 468 -16.69 7.79 2.90
C SER A 468 -15.51 7.69 1.94
N MET A 469 -14.34 8.16 2.37
CA MET A 469 -13.09 7.97 1.66
C MET A 469 -12.04 7.50 2.65
N LEU A 470 -11.48 6.31 2.41
CA LEU A 470 -10.40 5.74 3.23
C LEU A 470 -9.07 6.19 2.65
N CYS A 471 -8.34 7.01 3.41
CA CYS A 471 -7.09 7.65 3.00
C CYS A 471 -5.85 7.15 3.76
N ASP A 472 -5.99 6.06 4.51
CA ASP A 472 -4.89 5.46 5.28
C ASP A 472 -3.69 5.10 4.39
N GLU A 473 -2.49 5.08 4.97
CA GLU A 473 -1.28 4.62 4.30
C GLU A 473 -1.40 3.18 3.73
N VAL A 474 -0.50 2.84 2.81
CA VAL A 474 -0.42 1.50 2.21
C VAL A 474 -0.08 0.47 3.30
N GLY A 475 -0.78 -0.67 3.28
CA GLY A 475 -0.52 -1.76 4.23
C GLY A 475 -1.29 -1.69 5.55
N LEU A 476 -2.08 -0.64 5.82
CA LEU A 476 -2.87 -0.52 7.06
C LEU A 476 -4.15 -1.38 7.09
N GLY A 477 -4.44 -2.12 6.01
CA GLY A 477 -5.54 -3.10 5.96
C GLY A 477 -6.91 -2.52 5.60
N LYS A 478 -6.96 -1.53 4.70
CA LYS A 478 -8.21 -0.96 4.14
C LYS A 478 -9.16 -2.03 3.57
N THR A 479 -8.61 -3.08 2.94
CA THR A 479 -9.37 -4.25 2.45
C THR A 479 -10.16 -4.92 3.58
N LEU A 480 -9.55 -5.10 4.76
CA LEU A 480 -10.21 -5.73 5.90
C LEU A 480 -11.33 -4.84 6.46
N GLN A 481 -11.13 -3.51 6.51
CA GLN A 481 -12.17 -2.55 6.92
C GLN A 481 -13.42 -2.65 6.03
N ILE A 482 -13.23 -2.81 4.71
CA ILE A 482 -14.34 -2.99 3.76
C ILE A 482 -15.07 -4.32 4.00
N ILE A 483 -14.33 -5.41 4.16
CA ILE A 483 -14.92 -6.73 4.45
C ILE A 483 -15.69 -6.69 5.76
N MET A 484 -15.13 -6.08 6.81
CA MET A 484 -15.81 -5.85 8.09
C MET A 484 -17.10 -5.05 7.92
N THR A 485 -17.08 -3.98 7.11
CA THR A 485 -18.27 -3.17 6.84
C THR A 485 -19.37 -3.99 6.14
N ILE A 486 -19.00 -4.80 5.15
CA ILE A 486 -19.94 -5.71 4.47
C ILE A 486 -20.55 -6.70 5.48
N CYS A 487 -19.70 -7.36 6.28
CA CYS A 487 -20.14 -8.28 7.31
C CYS A 487 -21.08 -7.64 8.33
N MET A 488 -20.75 -6.44 8.81
CA MET A 488 -21.60 -5.70 9.74
C MET A 488 -22.95 -5.37 9.10
N LEU A 489 -23.01 -4.89 7.87
CA LEU A 489 -24.29 -4.57 7.21
C LEU A 489 -25.18 -5.81 7.01
N VAL A 490 -24.60 -6.95 6.65
CA VAL A 490 -25.33 -8.22 6.58
C VAL A 490 -25.84 -8.62 7.95
N HIS A 491 -25.00 -8.53 8.98
CA HIS A 491 -25.37 -8.83 10.35
C HIS A 491 -26.53 -7.97 10.84
N LEU A 492 -26.45 -6.65 10.65
CA LEU A 492 -27.50 -5.70 11.00
C LEU A 492 -28.82 -6.02 10.30
N ARG A 493 -28.76 -6.36 9.01
CA ARG A 493 -29.94 -6.73 8.23
C ARG A 493 -30.61 -7.99 8.74
N GLU A 494 -29.82 -9.02 9.06
CA GLU A 494 -30.36 -10.28 9.58
C GLU A 494 -31.00 -10.11 10.96
N ARG A 495 -30.37 -9.30 11.82
CA ARG A 495 -30.96 -8.89 13.10
C ARG A 495 -32.26 -8.10 12.92
N GLN A 496 -32.35 -7.20 11.92
CA GLN A 496 -33.60 -6.49 11.57
C GLN A 496 -34.73 -7.41 11.07
N GLN A 497 -34.42 -8.64 10.66
CA GLN A 497 -35.39 -9.64 10.21
C GLN A 497 -35.74 -10.67 11.30
N SER A 498 -35.03 -10.67 12.42
CA SER A 498 -35.27 -11.62 13.51
C SER A 498 -36.66 -11.41 14.15
N PRO A 499 -37.38 -12.48 14.53
CA PRO A 499 -38.64 -12.38 15.28
C PRO A 499 -38.49 -11.72 16.66
N GLU A 500 -37.28 -11.78 17.22
CA GLU A 500 -36.93 -11.27 18.57
C GLU A 500 -36.99 -9.74 18.69
N GLY A 501 -37.27 -9.05 17.57
CA GLY A 501 -37.47 -7.61 17.53
C GLY A 501 -36.33 -6.88 16.82
N ARG A 502 -36.51 -5.57 16.65
CA ARG A 502 -35.53 -4.70 16.02
C ARG A 502 -34.38 -4.47 17.01
N TRP A 503 -33.34 -5.27 16.91
CA TRP A 503 -32.09 -4.98 17.60
C TRP A 503 -31.47 -3.69 17.04
N ILE A 504 -31.07 -2.78 17.93
CA ILE A 504 -30.49 -1.47 17.60
C ILE A 504 -29.08 -1.46 18.21
N PRO A 505 -28.02 -1.42 17.38
CA PRO A 505 -26.67 -1.24 17.88
C PRO A 505 -26.51 0.08 18.66
N PRO A 506 -25.62 0.14 19.66
CA PRO A 506 -25.39 1.35 20.45
C PRO A 506 -25.09 2.60 19.62
N PHE A 507 -24.34 2.48 18.52
CA PHE A 507 -24.05 3.63 17.65
C PHE A 507 -25.30 4.23 16.98
N ILE A 508 -26.32 3.40 16.69
CA ILE A 508 -27.59 3.89 16.13
C ILE A 508 -28.41 4.58 17.23
N GLU A 509 -28.41 4.00 18.43
CA GLU A 509 -29.12 4.54 19.59
C GLU A 509 -28.55 5.90 20.00
N GLU A 510 -27.23 6.01 20.18
CA GLU A 510 -26.56 7.26 20.56
C GLU A 510 -26.82 8.39 19.55
N THR A 511 -26.74 8.09 18.26
CA THR A 511 -26.86 9.11 17.21
C THR A 511 -28.30 9.46 16.84
N GLY A 512 -29.26 8.61 17.24
CA GLY A 512 -30.65 8.63 16.77
C GLY A 512 -30.80 8.30 15.28
N ALA A 513 -29.76 7.77 14.63
CA ALA A 513 -29.70 7.58 13.19
C ALA A 513 -30.33 6.24 12.75
N THR A 514 -31.63 6.07 12.97
CA THR A 514 -32.30 4.77 12.80
C THR A 514 -32.54 4.32 11.36
N TYR A 515 -32.34 5.19 10.37
CA TYR A 515 -32.63 4.92 8.96
C TYR A 515 -31.35 4.61 8.19
N PHE A 516 -31.32 3.51 7.46
CA PHE A 516 -30.19 3.17 6.59
C PHE A 516 -30.33 3.87 5.24
N ALA A 517 -29.52 4.90 4.98
CA ALA A 517 -29.58 5.69 3.74
C ALA A 517 -31.00 6.22 3.43
N GLY A 518 -31.72 6.67 4.47
CA GLY A 518 -33.10 7.16 4.38
C GLY A 518 -34.15 6.04 4.29
N LEU A 519 -33.77 4.77 4.40
CA LEU A 519 -34.68 3.64 4.42
C LEU A 519 -34.87 3.11 5.84
N GLU A 520 -36.09 2.69 6.17
CA GLU A 520 -36.39 2.12 7.50
C GLU A 520 -35.53 0.88 7.82
N ARG A 521 -35.16 0.12 6.77
CA ARG A 521 -34.41 -1.14 6.88
C ARG A 521 -33.34 -1.22 5.80
N ILE A 522 -32.29 -2.00 6.08
CA ILE A 522 -31.27 -2.34 5.10
C ILE A 522 -31.92 -3.20 4.00
N PRO A 523 -31.92 -2.79 2.72
CA PRO A 523 -32.65 -3.49 1.67
C PRO A 523 -31.92 -4.75 1.18
N ASN A 524 -32.65 -5.58 0.42
CA ASN A 524 -32.12 -6.83 -0.13
C ASN A 524 -31.37 -6.60 -1.44
N LEU A 525 -30.20 -5.98 -1.38
CA LEU A 525 -29.40 -5.63 -2.56
C LEU A 525 -27.97 -6.20 -2.44
N PRO A 526 -27.26 -6.43 -3.54
CA PRO A 526 -25.86 -6.90 -3.50
C PRO A 526 -24.88 -5.80 -3.09
N PHE A 527 -23.64 -6.23 -2.83
CA PHE A 527 -22.47 -5.36 -2.68
C PHE A 527 -21.66 -5.34 -3.98
N LEU A 528 -21.04 -4.19 -4.27
CA LEU A 528 -20.16 -4.01 -5.42
C LEU A 528 -18.78 -3.52 -4.95
N VAL A 529 -17.71 -4.22 -5.33
CA VAL A 529 -16.33 -3.83 -5.08
C VAL A 529 -15.64 -3.66 -6.42
N MET A 530 -15.41 -2.41 -6.84
CA MET A 530 -14.74 -2.07 -8.09
C MET A 530 -13.24 -1.96 -7.86
N VAL A 531 -12.45 -2.70 -8.64
CA VAL A 531 -11.00 -2.87 -8.41
C VAL A 531 -10.20 -2.80 -9.71
N PRO A 532 -8.93 -2.37 -9.67
CA PRO A 532 -7.99 -2.61 -10.75
C PRO A 532 -7.90 -4.11 -11.08
N HIS A 533 -7.76 -4.45 -12.37
CA HIS A 533 -7.69 -5.84 -12.83
C HIS A 533 -6.64 -6.68 -12.07
N ALA A 534 -5.48 -6.09 -11.78
CA ALA A 534 -4.40 -6.77 -11.06
C ALA A 534 -4.75 -7.16 -9.60
N LEU A 535 -5.79 -6.56 -9.01
CA LEU A 535 -6.18 -6.77 -7.62
C LEU A 535 -7.44 -7.64 -7.47
N SER A 536 -8.12 -8.02 -8.55
CA SER A 536 -9.40 -8.74 -8.47
C SER A 536 -9.28 -10.09 -7.78
N GLN A 537 -8.29 -10.89 -8.16
CA GLN A 537 -8.05 -12.19 -7.52
C GLN A 537 -7.61 -12.03 -6.05
N GLN A 538 -6.76 -11.03 -5.76
CA GLN A 538 -6.36 -10.72 -4.40
C GLN A 538 -7.59 -10.39 -3.54
N TRP A 539 -8.52 -9.58 -4.03
CA TRP A 539 -9.76 -9.26 -3.32
C TRP A 539 -10.61 -10.50 -3.03
N ILE A 540 -10.81 -11.37 -4.03
CA ILE A 540 -11.54 -12.63 -3.86
C ILE A 540 -10.88 -13.51 -2.80
N ASP A 541 -9.55 -13.64 -2.86
CA ASP A 541 -8.79 -14.44 -1.90
C ASP A 541 -8.85 -13.86 -0.49
N GLN A 542 -8.79 -12.53 -0.32
CA GLN A 542 -8.91 -11.89 0.99
C GLN A 542 -10.33 -12.05 1.57
N ILE A 543 -11.39 -11.91 0.76
CA ILE A 543 -12.76 -12.18 1.20
C ILE A 543 -12.85 -13.63 1.71
N ARG A 544 -12.42 -14.60 0.89
CA ARG A 544 -12.42 -16.03 1.27
C ARG A 544 -11.55 -16.36 2.48
N LYS A 545 -10.45 -15.64 2.65
CA LYS A 545 -9.52 -15.82 3.76
C LYS A 545 -10.14 -15.33 5.06
N PHE A 546 -10.78 -14.16 5.03
CA PHE A 546 -11.25 -13.47 6.23
C PHE A 546 -12.68 -13.81 6.62
N THR A 547 -13.50 -14.33 5.71
CA THR A 547 -14.88 -14.75 6.02
C THR A 547 -15.01 -16.27 6.10
N GLU A 548 -16.00 -16.73 6.84
CA GLU A 548 -16.39 -18.13 6.89
C GLU A 548 -16.77 -18.65 5.48
N PRO A 549 -16.41 -19.90 5.14
CA PRO A 549 -16.87 -20.53 3.90
C PRO A 549 -18.41 -20.50 3.80
N GLY A 550 -18.93 -20.04 2.67
CA GLY A 550 -20.36 -19.97 2.42
C GLY A 550 -21.10 -18.77 3.04
N ALA A 551 -20.40 -17.90 3.79
CA ALA A 551 -21.01 -16.67 4.29
C ALA A 551 -21.47 -15.74 3.15
N PHE A 552 -20.74 -15.72 2.02
CA PHE A 552 -21.00 -14.86 0.88
C PHE A 552 -20.87 -15.61 -0.45
N SER A 553 -21.72 -15.23 -1.41
CA SER A 553 -21.50 -15.55 -2.83
C SER A 553 -20.62 -14.48 -3.44
N VAL A 554 -19.37 -14.83 -3.78
CA VAL A 554 -18.39 -13.89 -4.35
C VAL A 554 -18.28 -14.12 -5.85
N LEU A 555 -18.63 -13.10 -6.61
CA LEU A 555 -18.78 -13.14 -8.05
C LEU A 555 -17.75 -12.22 -8.72
N LEU A 556 -17.01 -12.71 -9.72
CA LEU A 556 -16.04 -11.90 -10.46
C LEU A 556 -16.71 -11.32 -11.72
N PHE A 557 -16.83 -10.00 -11.80
CA PHE A 557 -17.31 -9.33 -13.00
C PHE A 557 -16.10 -8.83 -13.81
N SER A 558 -15.60 -9.69 -14.71
CA SER A 558 -14.41 -9.44 -15.53
C SER A 558 -14.66 -9.68 -17.01
N THR A 559 -13.91 -8.95 -17.86
CA THR A 559 -13.91 -9.18 -19.31
C THR A 559 -13.42 -10.57 -19.73
N SER A 560 -12.73 -11.30 -18.83
CA SER A 560 -12.26 -12.67 -19.08
C SER A 560 -13.36 -13.71 -18.92
N GLN A 561 -14.47 -13.41 -18.24
CA GLN A 561 -15.56 -14.35 -17.99
C GLN A 561 -16.58 -14.46 -19.14
N GLY A 562 -16.23 -13.97 -20.33
CA GLY A 562 -17.07 -14.04 -21.52
C GLY A 562 -18.06 -12.87 -21.64
N ASP A 563 -19.31 -13.19 -22.01
CA ASP A 563 -20.33 -12.16 -22.24
C ASP A 563 -20.92 -11.65 -20.92
N LEU A 564 -20.56 -10.41 -20.59
CA LEU A 564 -21.00 -9.68 -19.39
C LEU A 564 -22.52 -9.53 -19.32
N GLU A 565 -23.21 -9.55 -20.47
CA GLU A 565 -24.67 -9.45 -20.49
C GLU A 565 -25.31 -10.77 -20.01
N ARG A 566 -24.82 -11.90 -20.53
CA ARG A 566 -25.25 -13.24 -20.11
C ARG A 566 -25.01 -13.47 -18.61
N TYR A 567 -23.90 -12.97 -18.08
CA TYR A 567 -23.53 -13.07 -16.67
C TYR A 567 -24.61 -12.56 -15.70
N LEU A 568 -25.26 -11.44 -16.04
CA LEU A 568 -26.29 -10.82 -15.19
C LEU A 568 -27.71 -11.32 -15.50
N GLN A 569 -27.98 -11.70 -16.75
CA GLN A 569 -29.34 -11.91 -17.23
C GLN A 569 -29.77 -13.35 -17.37
N ALA A 570 -28.86 -14.23 -17.79
CA ALA A 570 -29.26 -15.61 -18.07
C ALA A 570 -29.86 -16.20 -16.80
N PRO A 571 -30.96 -16.99 -16.89
CA PRO A 571 -31.45 -17.76 -15.75
C PRO A 571 -30.33 -18.61 -15.13
N GLU A 572 -29.41 -19.07 -15.99
CA GLU A 572 -28.20 -19.82 -15.65
C GLU A 572 -26.95 -18.92 -15.41
N GLY A 573 -27.12 -17.60 -15.39
CA GLY A 573 -26.05 -16.64 -15.16
C GLY A 573 -25.62 -16.66 -13.70
N GLU A 574 -24.32 -16.53 -13.46
CA GLU A 574 -23.72 -16.65 -12.12
C GLU A 574 -24.39 -15.70 -11.10
N TYR A 575 -24.73 -14.48 -11.52
CA TYR A 575 -25.44 -13.53 -10.66
C TYR A 575 -26.83 -14.01 -10.26
N ARG A 576 -27.64 -14.51 -11.22
CA ARG A 576 -29.00 -15.01 -10.95
C ARG A 576 -28.98 -16.24 -10.06
N GLN A 577 -28.01 -17.11 -10.25
CA GLN A 577 -27.82 -18.28 -9.39
C GLN A 577 -27.41 -17.88 -7.97
N ALA A 578 -26.48 -16.93 -7.82
CA ALA A 578 -26.00 -16.46 -6.51
C ALA A 578 -27.08 -15.79 -5.67
N ILE A 579 -27.88 -14.89 -6.26
CA ILE A 579 -28.95 -14.21 -5.51
C ILE A 579 -30.13 -15.14 -5.19
N GLY A 580 -30.19 -16.32 -5.81
CA GLY A 580 -31.23 -17.31 -5.61
C GLY A 580 -32.60 -16.90 -6.18
N PRO A 581 -33.62 -17.76 -5.99
CA PRO A 581 -34.97 -17.49 -6.47
C PRO A 581 -35.52 -16.21 -5.83
N ASN A 582 -36.12 -15.34 -6.65
CA ASN A 582 -36.63 -14.03 -6.24
C ASN A 582 -35.58 -13.08 -5.62
N GLY A 583 -34.29 -13.37 -5.78
CA GLY A 583 -33.20 -12.56 -5.23
C GLY A 583 -33.08 -12.60 -3.72
N CYS A 584 -33.59 -13.63 -3.04
CA CYS A 584 -33.60 -13.72 -1.57
C CYS A 584 -32.21 -13.56 -0.92
N ASN A 585 -31.14 -13.95 -1.63
CA ASN A 585 -29.75 -13.90 -1.16
C ASN A 585 -28.94 -12.73 -1.73
N ALA A 586 -29.61 -11.74 -2.34
CA ALA A 586 -28.91 -10.58 -2.91
C ALA A 586 -28.01 -9.89 -1.88
N TYR A 587 -28.49 -9.72 -0.65
CA TYR A 587 -27.72 -9.14 0.46
C TYR A 587 -26.49 -9.94 0.92
N ARG A 588 -26.29 -11.18 0.48
CA ARG A 588 -25.08 -11.98 0.72
C ARG A 588 -24.20 -12.13 -0.52
N THR A 589 -24.51 -11.39 -1.58
CA THR A 589 -23.79 -11.44 -2.86
C THR A 589 -22.83 -10.26 -2.97
N ILE A 590 -21.54 -10.55 -3.19
CA ILE A 590 -20.49 -9.57 -3.42
C ILE A 590 -20.02 -9.70 -4.87
N ILE A 591 -20.17 -8.63 -5.65
CA ILE A 591 -19.65 -8.55 -7.01
C ILE A 591 -18.30 -7.83 -6.97
N VAL A 592 -17.22 -8.53 -7.27
CA VAL A 592 -15.89 -7.95 -7.48
C VAL A 592 -15.78 -7.59 -8.96
N ALA A 593 -15.93 -6.31 -9.29
CA ALA A 593 -15.95 -5.83 -10.67
C ALA A 593 -14.62 -5.19 -11.06
N GLU A 594 -14.05 -5.65 -12.17
CA GLU A 594 -12.84 -5.02 -12.69
C GLU A 594 -13.17 -3.70 -13.38
N LEU A 595 -12.37 -2.66 -13.11
CA LEU A 595 -12.55 -1.35 -13.75
C LEU A 595 -12.50 -1.41 -15.29
N SER A 596 -11.75 -2.35 -15.86
CA SER A 596 -11.72 -2.64 -17.30
C SER A 596 -13.05 -3.20 -17.83
N ALA A 597 -13.74 -4.02 -17.05
CA ALA A 597 -15.06 -4.55 -17.38
C ALA A 597 -16.13 -3.45 -17.30
N ILE A 598 -16.07 -2.61 -16.27
CA ILE A 598 -16.92 -1.41 -16.16
C ILE A 598 -16.70 -0.49 -17.37
N GLN A 599 -15.44 -0.27 -17.79
CA GLN A 599 -15.13 0.53 -18.97
C GLN A 599 -15.67 -0.08 -20.27
N LYS A 600 -15.58 -1.41 -20.42
CA LYS A 600 -16.11 -2.14 -21.59
C LYS A 600 -17.63 -2.00 -21.67
N GLU A 601 -18.34 -2.16 -20.56
CA GLU A 601 -19.77 -1.90 -20.48
C GLU A 601 -20.08 -0.42 -20.73
N ALA A 602 -19.32 0.50 -20.16
CA ALA A 602 -19.54 1.93 -20.36
C ALA A 602 -19.46 2.34 -21.85
N LYS A 603 -18.52 1.77 -22.62
CA LYS A 603 -18.46 1.92 -24.08
C LYS A 603 -19.74 1.46 -24.79
N ARG A 604 -20.45 0.48 -24.21
CA ARG A 604 -21.73 -0.04 -24.69
C ARG A 604 -22.94 0.79 -24.23
N TYR A 605 -22.85 1.77 -23.35
CA TYR A 605 -24.04 2.50 -22.89
C TYR A 605 -23.91 4.02 -22.96
N PHE A 606 -22.69 4.54 -23.02
CA PHE A 606 -22.42 5.98 -22.95
C PHE A 606 -21.63 6.48 -24.14
N LYS A 607 -21.86 7.74 -24.49
CA LYS A 607 -21.02 8.46 -25.45
C LYS A 607 -19.70 8.83 -24.80
N ALA A 608 -18.61 8.56 -25.50
CA ALA A 608 -17.30 9.01 -25.04
C ALA A 608 -17.28 10.54 -24.89
N PRO A 609 -16.76 11.08 -23.77
CA PRO A 609 -16.62 12.51 -23.61
C PRO A 609 -15.62 13.02 -24.66
N SER A 610 -15.90 14.16 -25.29
CA SER A 610 -15.00 14.72 -26.31
C SER A 610 -13.67 15.13 -25.69
N THR A 611 -12.57 14.86 -26.39
CA THR A 611 -11.20 15.18 -25.96
C THR A 611 -10.92 16.69 -25.84
N SER A 612 -11.58 17.53 -26.65
CA SER A 612 -11.50 19.00 -26.54
C SER A 612 -12.62 19.53 -25.65
N GLN A 613 -12.38 19.64 -24.33
CA GLN A 613 -13.41 20.14 -23.41
C GLN A 613 -13.54 21.66 -23.46
N SER A 614 -14.58 22.14 -24.15
CA SER A 614 -15.04 23.53 -24.03
C SER A 614 -15.39 23.86 -22.57
N ARG A 615 -15.46 25.16 -22.20
CA ARG A 615 -15.87 25.57 -20.86
C ARG A 615 -17.22 24.95 -20.46
N ALA A 616 -18.19 24.94 -21.38
CA ALA A 616 -19.50 24.34 -21.15
C ALA A 616 -19.40 22.85 -20.79
N GLN A 617 -18.55 22.08 -21.47
CA GLN A 617 -18.35 20.66 -21.16
C GLN A 617 -17.68 20.44 -19.80
N LYS A 618 -16.75 21.31 -19.41
CA LYS A 618 -16.16 21.26 -18.05
C LYS A 618 -17.20 21.51 -16.97
N LEU A 619 -18.16 22.41 -17.22
CA LEU A 619 -19.27 22.67 -16.29
C LEU A 619 -20.22 21.48 -16.21
N ILE A 620 -20.51 20.80 -17.32
CA ILE A 620 -21.30 19.54 -17.31
C ILE A 620 -20.57 18.45 -16.50
N VAL A 621 -19.26 18.32 -16.66
CA VAL A 621 -18.44 17.39 -15.85
C VAL A 621 -18.41 17.82 -14.38
N ALA A 622 -18.48 19.13 -14.10
CA ALA A 622 -18.52 19.69 -12.75
C ALA A 622 -19.84 19.47 -12.04
N GLU A 623 -20.94 19.47 -12.79
CA GLU A 623 -22.26 19.06 -12.32
C GLU A 623 -22.24 17.63 -11.77
N GLY A 624 -21.39 16.77 -12.33
CA GLY A 624 -21.28 15.38 -11.88
C GLY A 624 -22.56 14.59 -12.09
N SER A 625 -23.49 15.06 -12.92
CA SER A 625 -24.74 14.35 -13.22
C SER A 625 -24.42 13.02 -13.91
N PRO A 626 -25.06 11.90 -13.50
CA PRO A 626 -24.89 10.62 -14.17
C PRO A 626 -25.20 10.78 -15.65
N SER A 627 -24.30 10.26 -16.47
CA SER A 627 -24.47 10.39 -17.91
C SER A 627 -25.73 9.63 -18.33
N MET A 628 -26.60 10.30 -19.09
CA MET A 628 -27.79 9.64 -19.63
C MET A 628 -27.35 8.48 -20.51
N ILE A 629 -27.85 7.28 -20.17
CA ILE A 629 -27.75 6.10 -21.02
C ILE A 629 -28.33 6.48 -22.38
N GLU A 630 -27.66 6.10 -23.47
CA GLU A 630 -28.19 6.36 -24.80
C GLU A 630 -29.61 5.79 -24.93
N HIS A 631 -30.60 6.63 -25.27
CA HIS A 631 -32.05 6.33 -25.26
C HIS A 631 -32.48 5.04 -25.99
N LYS A 632 -31.61 4.41 -26.77
CA LYS A 632 -31.87 3.17 -27.51
C LYS A 632 -31.37 1.90 -26.81
N ARG A 633 -30.72 2.00 -25.65
CA ARG A 633 -30.12 0.86 -24.95
C ARG A 633 -30.76 0.69 -23.58
N ASP A 634 -31.25 -0.52 -23.33
CA ASP A 634 -31.82 -0.90 -22.04
C ASP A 634 -30.69 -1.23 -21.07
N ALA A 635 -30.41 -0.34 -20.11
CA ALA A 635 -29.37 -0.58 -19.12
C ALA A 635 -29.80 -1.50 -17.97
N SER A 636 -31.09 -1.83 -17.84
CA SER A 636 -31.60 -2.77 -16.81
C SER A 636 -30.92 -4.15 -16.89
N ARG A 637 -30.33 -4.40 -18.05
CA ARG A 637 -29.61 -5.56 -18.52
C ARG A 637 -28.11 -5.57 -18.21
N SER A 638 -27.59 -4.47 -17.69
CA SER A 638 -26.17 -4.27 -17.40
C SER A 638 -25.93 -4.05 -15.92
N ILE A 639 -24.65 -3.97 -15.51
CA ILE A 639 -24.29 -3.58 -14.15
C ILE A 639 -24.79 -2.18 -13.79
N PHE A 640 -25.04 -1.31 -14.77
CA PHE A 640 -25.61 0.02 -14.59
C PHE A 640 -27.12 0.01 -14.30
N GLY A 641 -27.79 -1.13 -14.45
CA GLY A 641 -29.20 -1.32 -14.09
C GLY A 641 -29.41 -1.88 -12.69
N LEU A 642 -28.36 -2.39 -12.06
CA LEU A 642 -28.40 -2.95 -10.72
C LEU A 642 -28.32 -1.85 -9.66
N LYS A 643 -28.98 -2.10 -8.53
CA LYS A 643 -28.87 -1.31 -7.31
C LYS A 643 -28.03 -2.05 -6.28
N PHE A 644 -27.33 -1.32 -5.43
CA PHE A 644 -26.38 -1.89 -4.46
C PHE A 644 -26.65 -1.37 -3.05
N ILE A 645 -26.41 -2.21 -2.03
CA ILE A 645 -26.32 -1.73 -0.64
C ILE A 645 -25.13 -0.78 -0.55
N THR A 646 -23.97 -1.26 -0.96
CA THR A 646 -22.73 -0.49 -0.96
C THR A 646 -21.96 -0.70 -2.25
N ALA A 647 -21.39 0.38 -2.78
CA ALA A 647 -20.37 0.34 -3.80
C ALA A 647 -19.05 0.87 -3.22
N PHE A 648 -17.99 0.07 -3.37
CA PHE A 648 -16.62 0.40 -3.03
C PHE A 648 -15.83 0.61 -4.33
N VAL A 649 -14.97 1.61 -4.39
CA VAL A 649 -13.96 1.76 -5.46
C VAL A 649 -12.59 1.77 -4.84
N ASP A 650 -11.84 0.70 -5.10
CA ASP A 650 -10.44 0.61 -4.79
C ASP A 650 -9.61 1.42 -5.79
N GLU A 651 -8.53 2.02 -5.29
CA GLU A 651 -7.68 2.96 -6.03
C GLU A 651 -8.47 4.05 -6.79
N ILE A 652 -9.42 4.69 -6.10
CA ILE A 652 -10.31 5.71 -6.67
C ILE A 652 -9.56 6.89 -7.33
N HIS A 653 -8.31 7.12 -6.94
CA HIS A 653 -7.42 8.12 -7.51
C HIS A 653 -7.10 7.89 -9.01
N ASP A 654 -7.30 6.67 -9.54
CA ASP A 654 -7.21 6.34 -10.97
C ASP A 654 -8.34 6.97 -11.80
N LEU A 655 -9.46 7.32 -11.15
CA LEU A 655 -10.66 7.84 -11.80
C LEU A 655 -10.71 9.37 -11.87
N ARG A 656 -9.62 10.06 -11.50
CA ARG A 656 -9.52 11.54 -11.50
C ARG A 656 -9.81 12.18 -12.85
N ASN A 657 -9.51 11.47 -13.94
CA ASN A 657 -9.79 11.94 -15.29
C ASN A 657 -11.15 11.42 -15.77
N MET A 658 -12.06 12.33 -16.13
CA MET A 658 -13.38 11.94 -16.63
C MET A 658 -13.27 11.26 -18.00
N ASN A 659 -13.30 9.93 -17.99
CA ASN A 659 -13.34 9.07 -19.17
C ASN A 659 -14.54 8.10 -19.06
N LEU A 660 -14.69 7.18 -20.02
CA LEU A 660 -15.79 6.20 -19.99
C LEU A 660 -15.77 5.30 -18.74
N MET A 661 -14.58 4.99 -18.20
CA MET A 661 -14.47 4.22 -16.95
C MET A 661 -15.04 5.03 -15.79
N SER A 662 -14.60 6.28 -15.60
CA SER A 662 -15.13 7.16 -14.55
C SER A 662 -16.63 7.41 -14.68
N MET A 663 -17.16 7.52 -15.92
CA MET A 663 -18.61 7.63 -16.16
C MET A 663 -19.36 6.37 -15.73
N GLY A 664 -18.85 5.19 -16.10
CA GLY A 664 -19.43 3.92 -15.67
C GLY A 664 -19.44 3.77 -14.14
N VAL A 665 -18.32 4.12 -13.49
CA VAL A 665 -18.22 4.09 -12.03
C VAL A 665 -19.14 5.11 -11.37
N LEU A 666 -19.29 6.31 -11.94
CA LEU A 666 -20.20 7.33 -11.41
C LEU A 666 -21.66 6.85 -11.44
N VAL A 667 -22.07 6.18 -12.52
CA VAL A 667 -23.43 5.59 -12.63
C VAL A 667 -23.62 4.45 -11.63
N THR A 668 -22.66 3.53 -11.49
CA THR A 668 -22.78 2.45 -10.49
C THR A 668 -22.77 2.98 -9.06
N MET A 669 -22.01 4.04 -8.77
CA MET A 669 -22.03 4.74 -7.49
C MET A 669 -23.36 5.44 -7.22
N ASP A 670 -24.00 6.03 -8.21
CA ASP A 670 -25.33 6.64 -8.06
C ASP A 670 -26.38 5.59 -7.66
N ASN A 671 -26.26 4.38 -8.20
CA ASN A 671 -27.13 3.24 -7.88
C ASN A 671 -26.84 2.56 -6.53
N ALA A 672 -25.82 2.99 -5.81
CA ALA A 672 -25.48 2.48 -4.48
C ALA A 672 -26.02 3.38 -3.38
N LEU A 673 -26.49 2.78 -2.28
CA LEU A 673 -26.96 3.52 -1.10
C LEU A 673 -25.80 4.06 -0.27
N MET A 674 -24.78 3.23 -0.06
CA MET A 674 -23.52 3.60 0.56
C MET A 674 -22.40 3.64 -0.49
N ARG A 675 -21.52 4.64 -0.37
CA ARG A 675 -20.47 4.92 -1.36
C ARG A 675 -19.15 5.12 -0.65
N VAL A 676 -18.16 4.32 -1.02
CA VAL A 676 -16.84 4.34 -0.36
C VAL A 676 -15.73 4.35 -1.40
N GLY A 677 -14.86 5.35 -1.31
CA GLY A 677 -13.63 5.43 -2.08
C GLY A 677 -12.44 4.99 -1.25
N VAL A 678 -11.45 4.35 -1.87
CA VAL A 678 -10.25 3.86 -1.19
C VAL A 678 -9.03 4.32 -1.97
N THR A 679 -8.06 4.93 -1.29
CA THR A 679 -6.76 5.27 -1.88
C THR A 679 -5.77 5.61 -0.77
N ALA A 680 -4.49 5.35 -0.97
CA ALA A 680 -3.45 5.92 -0.09
C ALA A 680 -3.05 7.35 -0.50
N THR A 681 -3.43 7.80 -1.71
CA THR A 681 -2.97 9.07 -2.31
C THR A 681 -4.14 9.84 -2.91
N PRO A 682 -5.00 10.48 -2.08
CA PRO A 682 -6.18 11.19 -2.56
C PRO A 682 -5.85 12.39 -3.46
N ILE A 683 -4.65 12.97 -3.34
CA ILE A 683 -4.16 14.05 -4.20
C ILE A 683 -2.97 13.52 -5.00
N TYR A 684 -3.09 13.45 -6.32
CA TYR A 684 -2.00 13.01 -7.19
C TYR A 684 -1.31 14.18 -7.90
N THR A 685 -2.08 15.08 -8.51
CA THR A 685 -1.53 16.17 -9.32
C THR A 685 -2.15 17.53 -9.05
N ARG A 686 -3.45 17.59 -8.73
CA ARG A 686 -4.19 18.85 -8.58
C ARG A 686 -5.33 18.68 -7.57
N PRO A 687 -5.78 19.73 -6.87
CA PRO A 687 -6.99 19.67 -6.03
C PRO A 687 -8.27 19.30 -6.79
N ALA A 688 -8.27 19.53 -8.11
CA ALA A 688 -9.33 19.05 -9.00
C ALA A 688 -9.50 17.52 -8.94
N ASP A 689 -8.46 16.77 -8.59
CA ASP A 689 -8.49 15.32 -8.43
C ASP A 689 -9.41 14.93 -7.26
N VAL A 690 -9.39 15.68 -6.16
CA VAL A 690 -10.27 15.46 -5.00
C VAL A 690 -11.71 15.78 -5.35
N ALA A 691 -11.95 16.88 -6.08
CA ALA A 691 -13.29 17.23 -6.53
C ALA A 691 -13.87 16.17 -7.50
N ALA A 692 -13.03 15.59 -8.36
CA ALA A 692 -13.44 14.50 -9.25
C ALA A 692 -13.80 13.23 -8.46
N GLN A 693 -12.98 12.85 -7.47
CA GLN A 693 -13.27 11.72 -6.58
C GLN A 693 -14.55 11.95 -5.76
N ALA A 694 -14.74 13.14 -5.21
CA ALA A 694 -15.95 13.51 -4.47
C ALA A 694 -17.21 13.46 -5.33
N ARG A 695 -17.12 13.81 -6.63
CA ARG A 695 -18.22 13.63 -7.60
C ARG A 695 -18.55 12.17 -7.84
N ILE A 696 -17.53 11.32 -8.00
CA ILE A 696 -17.71 9.87 -8.16
C ILE A 696 -18.41 9.30 -6.93
N LEU A 697 -18.00 9.74 -5.74
CA LEU A 697 -18.61 9.36 -4.46
C LEU A 697 -19.97 10.03 -4.21
N ARG A 698 -20.47 10.84 -5.14
CA ARG A 698 -21.76 11.54 -5.06
C ARG A 698 -21.88 12.45 -3.82
N HIS A 699 -20.78 13.08 -3.41
CA HIS A 699 -20.79 13.99 -2.28
C HIS A 699 -21.75 15.17 -2.55
N PRO A 700 -22.72 15.48 -1.66
CA PRO A 700 -23.78 16.47 -1.95
C PRO A 700 -23.28 17.86 -2.35
N LEU A 701 -22.17 18.30 -1.76
CA LEU A 701 -21.55 19.60 -2.09
C LEU A 701 -20.79 19.63 -3.42
N MET A 702 -20.60 18.49 -4.06
CA MET A 702 -19.77 18.34 -5.26
C MET A 702 -20.57 17.92 -6.50
N ILE A 703 -21.90 17.82 -6.39
CA ILE A 703 -22.80 17.44 -7.48
C ILE A 703 -23.84 18.54 -7.75
N GLY A 704 -24.49 18.49 -8.91
CA GLY A 704 -25.49 19.47 -9.35
C GLY A 704 -24.93 20.89 -9.43
N GLU A 705 -25.79 21.86 -9.15
CA GLU A 705 -25.43 23.29 -9.11
C GLU A 705 -24.30 23.58 -8.11
N ASN A 706 -24.30 22.89 -6.96
CA ASN A 706 -23.23 23.00 -5.95
C ASN A 706 -21.88 22.55 -6.52
N GLY A 707 -21.85 21.44 -7.25
CA GLY A 707 -20.65 20.94 -7.91
C GLY A 707 -20.09 21.91 -8.96
N VAL A 708 -20.99 22.53 -9.74
CA VAL A 708 -20.64 23.59 -10.70
C VAL A 708 -20.05 24.80 -9.97
N ALA A 709 -20.74 25.31 -8.95
CA ALA A 709 -20.29 26.46 -8.17
C ALA A 709 -18.95 26.22 -7.47
N ALA A 710 -18.77 25.03 -6.86
CA ALA A 710 -17.52 24.62 -6.24
C ALA A 710 -16.37 24.58 -7.26
N PHE A 711 -16.61 24.02 -8.45
CA PHE A 711 -15.63 23.98 -9.52
C PHE A 711 -15.26 25.38 -10.05
N GLU A 712 -16.23 26.28 -10.21
CA GLU A 712 -15.96 27.65 -10.60
C GLU A 712 -15.16 28.40 -9.53
N LYS A 713 -15.52 28.24 -8.25
CA LYS A 713 -14.77 28.81 -7.12
C LYS A 713 -13.34 28.28 -7.08
N MET A 714 -13.13 26.98 -7.31
CA MET A 714 -11.80 26.39 -7.41
C MET A 714 -11.00 26.98 -8.57
N GLN A 715 -11.59 27.11 -9.76
CA GLN A 715 -10.90 27.73 -10.90
C GLN A 715 -10.58 29.20 -10.67
N GLN A 716 -11.50 29.97 -10.10
CA GLN A 716 -11.27 31.37 -9.74
C GLN A 716 -10.15 31.47 -8.70
N SER A 717 -10.14 30.61 -7.69
CA SER A 717 -9.10 30.57 -6.66
C SER A 717 -7.73 30.17 -7.24
N SER A 718 -7.67 29.15 -8.10
CA SER A 718 -6.43 28.79 -8.81
C SER A 718 -5.94 29.92 -9.72
N ALA A 719 -6.84 30.59 -10.45
CA ALA A 719 -6.47 31.70 -11.33
C ALA A 719 -6.03 32.94 -10.53
N ALA A 720 -6.70 33.26 -9.42
CA ALA A 720 -6.32 34.34 -8.52
C ALA A 720 -4.94 34.08 -7.90
N ARG A 721 -4.72 32.87 -7.39
CA ARG A 721 -3.40 32.44 -6.90
C ARG A 721 -2.35 32.52 -8.00
N ALA A 722 -2.61 31.99 -9.20
CA ALA A 722 -1.67 32.07 -10.31
C ALA A 722 -1.28 33.53 -10.64
N ARG A 723 -2.25 34.45 -10.70
CA ARG A 723 -1.99 35.89 -10.92
C ARG A 723 -1.21 36.51 -9.76
N GLU A 724 -1.47 36.11 -8.52
CA GLU A 724 -0.72 36.56 -7.36
C GLU A 724 0.74 36.07 -7.44
N CYS A 725 0.95 34.80 -7.77
CA CYS A 725 2.26 34.21 -7.96
C CYS A 725 3.06 34.89 -9.08
N GLU A 726 2.39 35.26 -10.18
CA GLU A 726 3.02 35.99 -11.29
C GLU A 726 3.53 37.37 -10.87
N LYS A 727 2.84 38.05 -9.94
CA LYS A 727 3.21 39.36 -9.40
C LYS A 727 4.35 39.30 -8.39
N LEU A 728 4.54 38.17 -7.72
CA LEU A 728 5.59 38.01 -6.72
C LEU A 728 6.96 37.85 -7.40
N ALA A 729 7.99 38.45 -6.80
CA ALA A 729 9.37 38.15 -7.13
C ALA A 729 9.68 36.69 -6.70
N PRO A 730 10.58 35.97 -7.40
CA PRO A 730 10.90 34.57 -7.09
C PRO A 730 11.25 34.33 -5.61
N ASP A 731 12.01 35.25 -4.99
CA ASP A 731 12.42 35.14 -3.59
C ASP A 731 11.25 35.29 -2.62
N GLU A 732 10.28 36.16 -2.93
CA GLU A 732 9.08 36.36 -2.10
C GLU A 732 8.12 35.18 -2.23
N LEU A 733 8.04 34.56 -3.42
CA LEU A 733 7.30 33.33 -3.64
C LEU A 733 7.88 32.18 -2.79
N LEU A 734 9.22 32.02 -2.81
CA LEU A 734 9.92 31.03 -2.00
C LEU A 734 9.78 31.31 -0.50
N ARG A 735 9.73 32.58 -0.08
CA ARG A 735 9.50 32.96 1.32
C ARG A 735 8.10 32.55 1.77
N ARG A 736 7.06 32.83 0.97
CA ARG A 736 5.68 32.41 1.28
C ARG A 736 5.51 30.91 1.31
N MET A 737 6.12 30.20 0.35
CA MET A 737 6.20 28.73 0.36
C MET A 737 6.71 28.19 1.70
N ARG A 738 7.79 28.76 2.23
CA ARG A 738 8.34 28.35 3.54
C ARG A 738 7.45 28.73 4.72
N GLN A 739 6.77 29.88 4.66
CA GLN A 739 5.86 30.34 5.72
C GLN A 739 4.60 29.49 5.82
N GLU A 740 4.11 28.97 4.71
CA GLU A 740 2.95 28.09 4.64
C GLU A 740 3.30 26.62 4.98
N GLY A 741 4.45 26.38 5.63
CA GLY A 741 4.87 25.04 6.07
C GLY A 741 5.23 24.08 4.93
N MET A 742 5.35 24.57 3.70
CA MET A 742 5.66 23.71 2.56
C MET A 742 7.15 23.34 2.60
N THR A 743 7.43 22.04 2.68
CA THR A 743 8.76 21.46 2.48
C THR A 743 9.15 21.56 1.02
N VAL A 744 9.42 22.79 0.57
CA VAL A 744 10.06 23.02 -0.72
C VAL A 744 11.53 22.76 -0.53
N GLU A 745 12.05 21.70 -1.15
CA GLU A 745 13.48 21.57 -1.42
C GLU A 745 13.89 22.78 -2.30
N ALA A 746 14.21 23.89 -1.64
CA ALA A 746 14.24 25.22 -2.22
C ALA A 746 15.46 25.49 -3.11
N GLU A 747 16.35 24.52 -3.30
CA GLU A 747 17.69 24.81 -3.81
C GLU A 747 17.91 24.51 -5.31
N GLY A 748 16.90 23.97 -6.03
CA GLY A 748 17.03 23.61 -7.45
C GLY A 748 16.22 24.41 -8.46
N MET A 749 15.38 25.37 -8.05
CA MET A 749 14.47 26.07 -8.99
C MET A 749 15.18 27.20 -9.75
N GLN A 750 15.74 26.88 -10.92
CA GLN A 750 16.47 27.86 -11.74
C GLN A 750 15.56 28.79 -12.56
N SER A 751 14.24 28.55 -12.63
CA SER A 751 13.32 29.43 -13.35
C SER A 751 12.07 29.80 -12.55
N LYS A 752 11.63 31.05 -12.70
CA LYS A 752 10.35 31.57 -12.17
C LYS A 752 9.16 30.69 -12.58
N SER A 753 9.22 30.04 -13.74
CA SER A 753 8.14 29.15 -14.22
C SER A 753 8.05 27.84 -13.44
N GLU A 754 9.19 27.31 -12.99
CA GLU A 754 9.27 26.05 -12.25
C GLU A 754 8.87 26.25 -10.78
N ALA A 755 9.30 27.38 -10.19
CA ALA A 755 8.82 27.84 -8.89
C ALA A 755 7.31 28.10 -8.90
N MET A 756 6.78 28.76 -9.94
CA MET A 756 5.34 28.93 -10.11
C MET A 756 4.60 27.60 -10.25
N ARG A 757 5.11 26.64 -11.03
CA ARG A 757 4.45 25.33 -11.20
C ARG A 757 4.36 24.55 -9.90
N LYS A 758 5.43 24.49 -9.11
CA LYS A 758 5.44 23.78 -7.82
C LYS A 758 4.63 24.53 -6.76
N TYR A 759 4.69 25.86 -6.70
CA TYR A 759 3.86 26.62 -5.75
C TYR A 759 2.38 26.51 -6.08
N GLN A 760 2.01 26.52 -7.36
CA GLN A 760 0.63 26.27 -7.79
C GLN A 760 0.15 24.85 -7.49
N VAL A 761 1.03 23.86 -7.37
CA VAL A 761 0.65 22.48 -7.00
C VAL A 761 0.55 22.31 -5.48
N LEU A 762 1.36 23.03 -4.71
CA LEU A 762 1.49 22.87 -3.25
C LEU A 762 0.64 23.85 -2.42
N ALA A 763 0.37 25.06 -2.93
CA ALA A 763 -0.46 26.07 -2.26
C ALA A 763 -1.97 25.85 -2.43
N LEU A 764 -2.36 24.78 -3.12
CA LEU A 764 -3.69 24.52 -3.67
C LEU A 764 -4.29 23.30 -3.00
#